data_AF-A0A1M7Z4M8-F1
#
_entry.id   AF-A0A1M7Z4M8-F1
#
_cell.length_a   1.000
_cell.length_b   1.000
_cell.length_c   1.000
_cell.angle_alpha   90.00
_cell.angle_beta   90.00
_cell.angle_gamma   90.00
#
_symmetry.space_group_name_H-M   'P 1'
#
loop_
_entity.id
_entity.type
_entity.pdbx_description
1 polymer ?
#
loop_
_entity_poly.entity_id
_entity_poly.type
_entity_poly.pdbx_seq_one_letter_code
_entity_poly.pdbx_strand_id
1 'polypeptide(L)'
;MIKFKEVLFKRKLNGAFLLGAGLLLSIPSFGLEKSAHLADPDSLYMKTLKFRNVGPTRGGRVTAVSGVANNPGTFYMGSTGGGVWKTDDYGITYSNLSDGFFASPSIGAISVYQENPKIVYVGTGSDGLRSNVIAGKGMYKSEDSGKTWKSVGLEESGLIGAVEIHPSDPNTVLVAAIGQPFQRNEERGVFKTTDGGESWKKVLYHSDSVGAVDLEFAPGNPDVIYTALWRAERKPWTVISGADGVGGIYKSTDGGETWTKKSQGLPAGLIGKIDLAVSDADPNRLYALVEAPGEEGGLYRSDDQGETFYFVSNKDGLLDRPFYYTNIESNPKNADVLFSMSTGFYKSTDAGKTWKTMRTPHGDNHDMWIHPQDTSLFIQANDGGVNVTTNGGRTWSSQHNQATAELYQVEVDDQYPYWLYAGQQDNTTIAVPSLPPYSAPGGASGLWMEVGGCETGPVVPKPGDPNIVFANCKGRFGVYDKRTGQEQQFYVGASNIYGHDPEDLTYRFQRVSPIHVSPHDPNTVYHTSQYVHRTKDNGITWERISPDLTANEPDKQVISGSPITRDITGEEYYSTIYEINESRIEKGVIWVGANDGPIHVTRNDGASWDDVTPKGLPKGGRVDCIDPSPHTKGKAYASILRYQLGDWKPYIYKTEDYGKTWTLLTDGQNGIPEDFPTRTVREDPDRKGVLYAGTEYGLFISLNDGETWESFQQNLPITPITDIKVYRQDLILSTMGRGFWIMDNITPIHQIADAKNSNGPFLYEPKDAIRYYYRGNSERSTPHYPSVALAVDYFVPEGYSGEMTLEIVNKNGEVIRSYTSQQQASSSEETDMATNFYFQDFQSKLDSTAGLHRFEWDMKYPGPWDENKRIAYQRGPMVEPGEFTVRLITDGNIQAQGFAVNADPRLEGVSQSDLESQVALVKQIIDLESEVKKASKLIEDQQGKLKEDESKKAQLELEGLKAVQTQLVNADQIYPQPMLIAQLQYLRSMLERADQRPGKDAYDRYEELHAKWDKLKADLAKIGLEGTELDRITKE
;
A
#
# COMPACT_ATOMS: atom_id res chain seq x y z
N MET A 1 2.80 -59.34 10.15
CA MET A 1 2.28 -60.60 10.72
C MET A 1 2.16 -60.45 12.23
N ILE A 2 0.97 -60.72 12.80
CA ILE A 2 0.66 -61.05 14.22
C ILE A 2 0.97 -59.91 15.24
N LYS A 3 0.04 -59.00 15.53
CA LYS A 3 -1.06 -59.02 16.56
C LYS A 3 -0.63 -59.33 18.01
N PHE A 4 -0.89 -58.37 18.92
CA PHE A 4 -1.67 -58.42 20.19
C PHE A 4 -1.07 -57.42 21.23
N LYS A 5 -1.75 -56.30 21.56
CA LYS A 5 -2.86 -56.09 22.53
C LYS A 5 -2.43 -56.17 24.02
N GLU A 6 -2.39 -54.97 24.62
CA GLU A 6 -3.26 -54.51 25.73
C GLU A 6 -3.21 -55.19 27.13
N VAL A 7 -3.10 -54.36 28.18
CA VAL A 7 -3.94 -54.27 29.41
C VAL A 7 -3.14 -53.91 30.70
N LEU A 8 -3.18 -52.61 31.03
CA LEU A 8 -3.58 -51.98 32.30
C LEU A 8 -3.97 -52.87 33.51
N PHE A 9 -3.37 -52.68 34.72
CA PHE A 9 -4.02 -52.03 35.90
C PHE A 9 -3.19 -52.09 37.22
N LYS A 10 -3.10 -50.91 37.84
CA LYS A 10 -3.19 -50.54 39.29
C LYS A 10 -2.35 -51.20 40.40
N ARG A 11 -1.45 -50.34 40.94
CA ARG A 11 -1.38 -49.77 42.31
C ARG A 11 -1.50 -50.70 43.54
N LYS A 12 -0.45 -50.65 44.38
CA LYS A 12 -0.55 -50.59 45.85
C LYS A 12 0.31 -49.44 46.42
N LEU A 13 -0.36 -48.55 47.16
CA LEU A 13 0.16 -47.65 48.22
C LEU A 13 0.73 -48.51 49.38
N ASN A 14 1.49 -48.06 50.38
CA ASN A 14 2.26 -46.86 50.75
C ASN A 14 3.15 -47.32 51.93
N GLY A 15 4.29 -46.68 52.17
CA GLY A 15 5.08 -46.86 53.39
C GLY A 15 6.24 -45.87 53.45
N ALA A 16 6.03 -44.77 54.17
CA ALA A 16 6.93 -43.63 54.30
C ALA A 16 8.06 -43.85 55.32
N PHE A 17 9.22 -43.25 55.09
CA PHE A 17 9.92 -42.31 55.99
C PHE A 17 11.29 -41.95 55.38
N LEU A 18 11.57 -40.65 55.20
CA LEU A 18 12.91 -40.06 55.37
C LEU A 18 12.86 -38.53 55.22
N LEU A 19 13.36 -37.83 56.24
CA LEU A 19 13.78 -36.44 56.20
C LEU A 19 15.09 -36.32 55.40
N GLY A 20 15.26 -35.23 54.66
CA GLY A 20 16.60 -34.68 54.39
C GLY A 20 16.80 -33.97 53.05
N ALA A 21 16.95 -32.64 53.11
CA ALA A 21 17.63 -31.75 52.17
C ALA A 21 17.10 -31.64 50.73
N GLY A 22 16.51 -30.49 50.43
CA GLY A 22 16.10 -30.10 49.08
C GLY A 22 17.28 -29.78 48.17
N LEU A 23 17.33 -30.48 47.04
CA LEU A 23 17.91 -30.01 45.79
C LEU A 23 16.77 -30.03 44.74
N LEU A 24 16.39 -28.85 44.27
CA LEU A 24 15.51 -28.68 43.11
C LEU A 24 16.32 -29.00 41.85
N LEU A 25 16.05 -30.15 41.24
CA LEU A 25 16.40 -30.44 39.84
C LEU A 25 15.12 -30.31 39.01
N SER A 26 14.99 -29.17 38.33
CA SER A 26 13.99 -28.92 37.30
C SER A 26 14.30 -29.78 36.08
N ILE A 27 13.34 -30.63 35.69
CA ILE A 27 13.30 -31.29 34.39
C ILE A 27 12.70 -30.26 33.41
N PRO A 28 13.37 -29.89 32.31
CA PRO A 28 12.81 -28.93 31.36
C PRO A 28 11.65 -29.58 30.60
N SER A 29 10.46 -29.01 30.77
CA SER A 29 9.36 -29.17 29.82
C SER A 29 9.83 -28.59 28.48
N PHE A 30 9.72 -29.37 27.41
CA PHE A 30 9.75 -28.84 26.04
C PHE A 30 8.53 -27.94 25.85
N GLY A 31 8.70 -26.66 26.18
CA GLY A 31 7.82 -25.60 25.69
C GLY A 31 8.14 -25.36 24.22
N LEU A 32 7.10 -25.17 23.40
CA LEU A 32 7.26 -24.47 22.14
C LEU A 32 7.85 -23.09 22.46
N GLU A 33 9.13 -22.92 22.12
CA GLU A 33 9.70 -21.58 22.02
C GLU A 33 8.89 -20.86 20.94
N LYS A 34 8.16 -19.82 21.36
CA LYS A 34 7.91 -18.67 20.49
C LYS A 34 9.24 -18.36 19.82
N SER A 35 9.26 -18.30 18.50
CA SER A 35 10.36 -17.72 17.75
C SER A 35 10.58 -16.31 18.29
N ALA A 36 11.50 -16.17 19.24
CA ALA A 36 12.11 -14.91 19.54
C ALA A 36 12.80 -14.52 18.25
N HIS A 37 12.18 -13.61 17.49
CA HIS A 37 12.88 -12.87 16.45
C HIS A 37 14.17 -12.37 17.09
N LEU A 38 15.29 -12.96 16.67
CA LEU A 38 16.60 -12.40 16.93
C LEU A 38 16.50 -10.93 16.50
N ALA A 39 16.70 -10.01 17.44
CA ALA A 39 16.90 -8.63 17.08
C ALA A 39 18.17 -8.60 16.25
N ASP A 40 17.99 -8.54 14.93
CA ASP A 40 19.07 -8.57 13.97
C ASP A 40 19.89 -7.28 14.13
N PRO A 41 21.21 -7.33 14.37
CA PRO A 41 22.07 -6.15 14.35
C PRO A 41 21.92 -5.32 13.06
N ASP A 42 21.48 -5.91 11.95
CA ASP A 42 21.22 -5.19 10.69
C ASP A 42 19.95 -4.32 10.74
N SER A 43 19.04 -4.60 11.69
CA SER A 43 17.91 -3.71 11.96
C SER A 43 18.35 -2.32 12.40
N LEU A 44 19.49 -2.16 13.08
CA LEU A 44 19.97 -0.85 13.55
C LEU A 44 20.35 0.07 12.37
N TYR A 45 20.80 -0.51 11.25
CA TYR A 45 21.26 0.22 10.07
C TYR A 45 20.13 0.56 9.08
N MET A 46 18.92 0.04 9.29
CA MET A 46 17.83 0.18 8.31
C MET A 46 16.48 0.63 8.90
N LYS A 47 16.26 0.54 10.23
CA LYS A 47 14.97 0.76 10.91
C LYS A 47 14.33 2.15 10.73
N THR A 48 15.10 3.16 10.33
CA THR A 48 14.59 4.52 10.09
C THR A 48 14.03 4.70 8.69
N LEU A 49 14.33 3.78 7.76
CA LEU A 49 13.78 3.82 6.42
C LEU A 49 12.29 3.45 6.46
N LYS A 50 11.46 4.31 5.87
CA LYS A 50 10.00 4.14 5.85
C LYS A 50 9.46 4.28 4.45
N PHE A 51 8.41 3.52 4.17
CA PHE A 51 7.62 3.68 2.97
C PHE A 51 6.50 4.71 3.18
N ARG A 52 6.19 5.45 2.12
CA ARG A 52 4.98 6.28 2.01
C ARG A 52 4.03 5.70 0.98
N ASN A 53 2.73 5.70 1.30
CA ASN A 53 1.69 5.30 0.36
C ASN A 53 1.40 6.46 -0.59
N VAL A 54 1.60 6.26 -1.89
CA VAL A 54 1.37 7.31 -2.91
C VAL A 54 0.02 7.16 -3.61
N GLY A 55 -0.81 6.19 -3.21
CA GLY A 55 -2.13 5.97 -3.75
C GLY A 55 -2.16 4.94 -4.89
N PRO A 56 -3.24 4.89 -5.68
CA PRO A 56 -4.41 5.79 -5.64
C PRO A 56 -5.24 5.64 -4.35
N THR A 57 -6.17 6.56 -4.12
CA THR A 57 -7.22 6.42 -3.10
C THR A 57 -8.45 5.68 -3.62
N ARG A 58 -8.33 4.95 -4.73
CA ARG A 58 -9.44 4.23 -5.38
C ARG A 58 -9.57 2.82 -4.79
N GLY A 59 -10.79 2.46 -4.44
CA GLY A 59 -11.12 1.16 -3.87
C GLY A 59 -10.79 0.02 -4.84
N GLY A 60 -10.34 -1.10 -4.27
CA GLY A 60 -10.32 -2.42 -4.90
C GLY A 60 -11.38 -3.32 -4.27
N ARG A 61 -11.37 -4.60 -4.62
CA ARG A 61 -12.46 -5.53 -4.31
C ARG A 61 -12.70 -5.74 -2.81
N VAL A 62 -13.98 -5.77 -2.46
CA VAL A 62 -14.49 -6.05 -1.11
C VAL A 62 -15.55 -7.13 -1.19
N THR A 63 -15.44 -8.14 -0.32
CA THR A 63 -16.39 -9.27 -0.25
C THR A 63 -17.07 -9.41 1.11
N ALA A 64 -16.75 -8.57 2.10
CA ALA A 64 -17.36 -8.63 3.43
C ALA A 64 -17.68 -7.24 3.98
N VAL A 65 -18.89 -7.04 4.49
CA VAL A 65 -19.34 -5.81 5.15
C VAL A 65 -20.21 -6.09 6.36
N SER A 66 -20.18 -5.20 7.34
CA SER A 66 -21.12 -5.22 8.47
C SER A 66 -21.41 -3.80 8.93
N GLY A 67 -22.65 -3.54 9.35
CA GLY A 67 -23.04 -2.29 10.01
C GLY A 67 -23.19 -2.42 11.52
N VAL A 68 -23.45 -1.27 12.16
CA VAL A 68 -23.75 -1.18 13.59
C VAL A 68 -25.13 -0.54 13.78
N ALA A 69 -26.13 -1.33 14.16
CA ALA A 69 -27.54 -0.90 14.18
C ALA A 69 -27.82 0.29 15.11
N ASN A 70 -27.13 0.39 16.25
CA ASN A 70 -27.30 1.51 17.19
C ASN A 70 -26.39 2.71 16.89
N ASN A 71 -25.55 2.63 15.84
CA ASN A 71 -24.71 3.71 15.36
C ASN A 71 -24.73 3.76 13.82
N PRO A 72 -25.79 4.35 13.22
CA PRO A 72 -26.07 4.24 11.79
C PRO A 72 -24.98 4.77 10.85
N GLY A 73 -24.05 5.60 11.33
CA GLY A 73 -22.90 6.07 10.54
C GLY A 73 -21.73 5.09 10.48
N THR A 74 -21.76 4.01 11.25
CA THR A 74 -20.64 3.08 11.42
C THR A 74 -20.79 1.81 10.60
N PHE A 75 -19.78 1.55 9.76
CA PHE A 75 -19.67 0.35 8.94
C PHE A 75 -18.25 -0.18 8.91
N TYR A 76 -18.12 -1.49 8.76
CA TYR A 76 -16.87 -2.20 8.53
C TYR A 76 -16.85 -2.74 7.10
N MET A 77 -15.68 -2.74 6.47
CA MET A 77 -15.43 -3.38 5.18
C MET A 77 -14.21 -4.29 5.26
N GLY A 78 -14.29 -5.45 4.62
CA GLY A 78 -13.23 -6.44 4.50
C GLY A 78 -12.82 -6.58 3.04
N SER A 79 -11.66 -6.02 2.70
CA SER A 79 -11.13 -6.09 1.33
C SER A 79 -10.38 -7.40 1.08
N THR A 80 -10.26 -7.80 -0.20
CA THR A 80 -9.63 -9.07 -0.57
C THR A 80 -8.11 -9.08 -0.43
N GLY A 81 -7.47 -7.92 -0.40
CA GLY A 81 -6.01 -7.76 -0.29
C GLY A 81 -5.55 -6.53 0.52
N GLY A 82 -6.47 -5.78 1.13
CA GLY A 82 -6.18 -4.53 1.85
C GLY A 82 -6.57 -4.51 3.34
N GLY A 83 -7.07 -5.63 3.89
CA GLY A 83 -7.45 -5.78 5.29
C GLY A 83 -8.85 -5.25 5.65
N VAL A 84 -9.06 -5.03 6.96
CA VAL A 84 -10.31 -4.51 7.54
C VAL A 84 -10.24 -3.01 7.69
N TRP A 85 -11.31 -2.32 7.29
CA TRP A 85 -11.44 -0.87 7.42
C TRP A 85 -12.77 -0.49 8.04
N LYS A 86 -12.85 0.72 8.57
CA LYS A 86 -14.03 1.26 9.22
C LYS A 86 -14.28 2.71 8.82
N THR A 87 -15.55 3.04 8.68
CA THR A 87 -16.08 4.40 8.62
C THR A 87 -16.99 4.64 9.83
N ASP A 88 -17.08 5.86 10.33
CA ASP A 88 -18.04 6.33 11.33
C ASP A 88 -18.87 7.54 10.84
N ASP A 89 -18.79 7.84 9.54
CA ASP A 89 -19.35 9.03 8.90
C ASP A 89 -20.11 8.72 7.60
N TYR A 90 -20.76 7.55 7.53
CA TYR A 90 -21.55 7.10 6.37
C TYR A 90 -20.72 6.91 5.09
N GLY A 91 -19.46 6.46 5.23
CA GLY A 91 -18.60 6.12 4.10
C GLY A 91 -17.92 7.33 3.45
N ILE A 92 -17.79 8.45 4.16
CA ILE A 92 -17.06 9.63 3.68
C ILE A 92 -15.56 9.48 3.95
N THR A 93 -15.18 8.88 5.08
CA THR A 93 -13.79 8.53 5.40
C THR A 93 -13.67 7.08 5.88
N TYR A 94 -12.55 6.44 5.55
CA TYR A 94 -12.21 5.08 5.97
C TYR A 94 -10.85 5.05 6.64
N SER A 95 -10.74 4.30 7.73
CA SER A 95 -9.48 4.01 8.44
C SER A 95 -9.23 2.51 8.49
N ASN A 96 -7.99 2.09 8.22
CA ASN A 96 -7.61 0.69 8.36
C ASN A 96 -7.52 0.30 9.85
N LEU A 97 -7.95 -0.92 10.16
CA LEU A 97 -8.01 -1.48 11.51
C LEU A 97 -7.16 -2.75 11.70
N SER A 98 -6.62 -3.34 10.63
CA SER A 98 -5.97 -4.66 10.64
C SER A 98 -4.45 -4.62 10.54
N ASP A 99 -3.88 -3.53 10.02
CA ASP A 99 -2.43 -3.40 9.81
C ASP A 99 -1.68 -3.55 11.15
N GLY A 100 -0.63 -4.36 11.15
CA GLY A 100 0.15 -4.69 12.35
C GLY A 100 -0.43 -5.81 13.22
N PHE A 101 -1.61 -6.36 12.89
CA PHE A 101 -2.24 -7.46 13.64
C PHE A 101 -2.46 -8.73 12.80
N PHE A 102 -2.83 -8.59 11.53
CA PHE A 102 -3.27 -9.72 10.70
C PHE A 102 -2.10 -10.34 9.93
N ALA A 103 -2.11 -11.67 9.80
CA ALA A 103 -1.12 -12.45 9.06
C ALA A 103 -1.48 -12.64 7.58
N SER A 104 -2.69 -12.26 7.18
CA SER A 104 -3.15 -12.19 5.79
C SER A 104 -4.04 -10.97 5.62
N PRO A 105 -3.97 -10.25 4.48
CA PRO A 105 -4.82 -9.09 4.24
C PRO A 105 -6.22 -9.47 3.74
N SER A 106 -6.45 -10.72 3.35
CA SER A 106 -7.69 -11.13 2.72
C SER A 106 -8.78 -11.34 3.75
N ILE A 107 -9.94 -10.72 3.55
CA ILE A 107 -11.07 -10.83 4.46
C ILE A 107 -12.23 -11.53 3.75
N GLY A 108 -12.78 -12.57 4.37
CA GLY A 108 -13.91 -13.32 3.86
C GLY A 108 -15.22 -13.03 4.57
N ALA A 109 -15.17 -12.75 5.88
CA ALA A 109 -16.37 -12.47 6.66
C ALA A 109 -16.10 -11.53 7.83
N ILE A 110 -17.08 -10.69 8.17
CA ILE A 110 -17.04 -9.78 9.32
C ILE A 110 -18.39 -9.87 10.04
N SER A 111 -18.34 -10.07 11.36
CA SER A 111 -19.55 -10.05 12.19
C SER A 111 -19.36 -9.18 13.42
N VAL A 112 -20.35 -8.32 13.68
CA VAL A 112 -20.36 -7.37 14.79
C VAL A 112 -21.48 -7.74 15.75
N TYR A 113 -21.14 -7.95 17.02
CA TYR A 113 -22.14 -8.25 18.04
C TYR A 113 -22.96 -7.00 18.37
N GLN A 114 -24.25 -6.98 17.98
CA GLN A 114 -25.05 -5.75 17.98
C GLN A 114 -25.34 -5.19 19.38
N GLU A 115 -25.51 -6.04 20.40
CA GLU A 115 -25.73 -5.59 21.79
C GLU A 115 -24.48 -4.93 22.41
N ASN A 116 -23.28 -5.28 21.93
CA ASN A 116 -22.03 -4.61 22.29
C ASN A 116 -21.09 -4.55 21.07
N PRO A 117 -21.22 -3.50 20.21
CA PRO A 117 -20.47 -3.34 18.96
C PRO A 117 -18.95 -3.12 19.11
N LYS A 118 -18.42 -3.31 20.32
CA LYS A 118 -16.98 -3.42 20.57
C LYS A 118 -16.44 -4.80 20.20
N ILE A 119 -17.30 -5.82 20.27
CA ILE A 119 -16.95 -7.19 19.93
C ILE A 119 -17.15 -7.39 18.43
N VAL A 120 -16.06 -7.69 17.74
CA VAL A 120 -16.03 -7.94 16.31
C VAL A 120 -15.23 -9.21 16.06
N TYR A 121 -15.77 -10.11 15.24
CA TYR A 121 -15.06 -11.28 14.72
C TYR A 121 -14.83 -11.11 13.23
N VAL A 122 -13.66 -11.55 12.77
CA VAL A 122 -13.26 -11.48 11.36
C VAL A 122 -12.69 -12.82 10.94
N GLY A 123 -13.20 -13.37 9.85
CA GLY A 123 -12.63 -14.50 9.13
C GLY A 123 -11.81 -14.01 7.95
N THR A 124 -10.58 -14.51 7.83
CA THR A 124 -9.70 -14.16 6.72
C THR A 124 -9.85 -15.12 5.54
N GLY A 125 -9.51 -14.65 4.34
CA GLY A 125 -9.61 -15.39 3.07
C GLY A 125 -10.98 -15.22 2.43
N SER A 126 -11.04 -14.43 1.35
CA SER A 126 -12.26 -14.12 0.61
C SER A 126 -12.98 -15.36 0.05
N ASP A 127 -14.31 -15.37 0.11
CA ASP A 127 -15.17 -16.46 -0.35
C ASP A 127 -15.35 -16.49 -1.89
N GLY A 128 -15.00 -15.40 -2.58
CA GLY A 128 -15.00 -15.27 -4.04
C GLY A 128 -13.81 -16.00 -4.67
N LEU A 129 -14.02 -17.25 -5.12
CA LEU A 129 -12.95 -18.14 -5.57
C LEU A 129 -12.42 -17.80 -6.99
N ARG A 130 -11.59 -16.76 -7.07
CA ARG A 130 -10.86 -16.36 -8.30
C ARG A 130 -9.45 -16.95 -8.35
N SER A 131 -8.80 -16.99 -9.53
CA SER A 131 -7.43 -17.55 -9.67
C SER A 131 -6.38 -16.78 -8.86
N ASN A 132 -6.61 -15.50 -8.61
CA ASN A 132 -5.74 -14.63 -7.83
C ASN A 132 -6.24 -14.42 -6.39
N VAL A 133 -7.11 -15.31 -5.87
CA VAL A 133 -7.54 -15.25 -4.47
C VAL A 133 -6.32 -15.34 -3.54
N ILE A 134 -6.33 -14.50 -2.50
CA ILE A 134 -5.32 -14.49 -1.44
C ILE A 134 -5.86 -15.37 -0.30
N ALA A 135 -5.10 -16.37 0.13
CA ALA A 135 -5.53 -17.23 1.22
C ALA A 135 -5.51 -16.48 2.56
N GLY A 136 -6.51 -16.73 3.37
CA GLY A 136 -6.60 -16.33 4.77
C GLY A 136 -5.69 -17.15 5.69
N LYS A 137 -5.57 -16.66 6.92
CA LYS A 137 -4.82 -17.22 8.05
C LYS A 137 -5.71 -17.20 9.31
N GLY A 138 -6.93 -17.73 9.18
CA GLY A 138 -7.86 -17.98 10.29
C GLY A 138 -8.67 -16.78 10.81
N MET A 139 -9.03 -16.86 12.08
CA MET A 139 -10.00 -16.01 12.75
C MET A 139 -9.35 -14.99 13.68
N TYR A 140 -9.91 -13.78 13.71
CA TYR A 140 -9.50 -12.70 14.59
C TYR A 140 -10.68 -12.16 15.40
N LYS A 141 -10.43 -11.79 16.65
CA LYS A 141 -11.40 -11.15 17.55
C LYS A 141 -10.86 -9.81 18.04
N SER A 142 -11.74 -8.81 18.05
CA SER A 142 -11.55 -7.52 18.72
C SER A 142 -12.57 -7.38 19.85
N GLU A 143 -12.20 -6.69 20.93
CA GLU A 143 -13.09 -6.30 22.03
C GLU A 143 -13.16 -4.77 22.23
N ASP A 144 -12.63 -3.98 21.30
CA ASP A 144 -12.53 -2.52 21.37
C ASP A 144 -12.90 -1.81 20.05
N SER A 145 -13.79 -2.42 19.26
CA SER A 145 -14.25 -1.94 17.94
C SER A 145 -13.13 -1.87 16.89
N GLY A 146 -12.19 -2.82 16.95
CA GLY A 146 -11.15 -3.08 15.97
C GLY A 146 -9.89 -2.24 16.16
N LYS A 147 -9.67 -1.67 17.35
CA LYS A 147 -8.40 -0.97 17.66
C LYS A 147 -7.29 -1.96 17.98
N THR A 148 -7.63 -3.10 18.56
CA THR A 148 -6.71 -4.21 18.80
C THR A 148 -7.37 -5.54 18.45
N TRP A 149 -6.55 -6.51 18.05
CA TRP A 149 -7.02 -7.82 17.61
C TRP A 149 -6.21 -8.95 18.23
N LYS A 150 -6.87 -10.09 18.44
CA LYS A 150 -6.28 -11.36 18.86
C LYS A 150 -6.59 -12.43 17.81
N SER A 151 -5.58 -13.18 17.36
CA SER A 151 -5.83 -14.42 16.61
C SER A 151 -6.50 -15.43 17.53
N VAL A 152 -7.58 -16.03 17.04
CA VAL A 152 -8.43 -16.97 17.79
C VAL A 152 -8.55 -18.31 17.05
N GLY A 153 -7.57 -18.72 16.23
CA GLY A 153 -7.50 -20.06 15.64
C GLY A 153 -8.00 -20.19 14.20
N LEU A 154 -8.07 -21.43 13.70
CA LEU A 154 -8.45 -21.81 12.33
C LEU A 154 -7.47 -21.32 11.25
N GLU A 155 -6.18 -21.26 11.56
CA GLU A 155 -5.12 -20.73 10.70
C GLU A 155 -5.00 -21.43 9.34
N GLU A 156 -5.39 -22.71 9.25
CA GLU A 156 -5.27 -23.55 8.05
C GLU A 156 -6.57 -23.60 7.22
N SER A 157 -7.61 -22.87 7.64
CA SER A 157 -8.92 -22.83 6.98
C SER A 157 -8.89 -22.29 5.55
N GLY A 158 -7.89 -21.49 5.20
CA GLY A 158 -7.73 -20.93 3.85
C GLY A 158 -8.76 -19.82 3.57
N LEU A 159 -10.01 -20.17 3.29
CA LEU A 159 -11.09 -19.20 3.03
C LEU A 159 -12.23 -19.39 4.03
N ILE A 160 -12.72 -18.28 4.58
CA ILE A 160 -13.86 -18.24 5.50
C ILE A 160 -15.02 -17.55 4.80
N GLY A 161 -16.14 -18.27 4.64
CA GLY A 161 -17.31 -17.76 3.93
C GLY A 161 -18.29 -17.00 4.82
N ALA A 162 -18.47 -17.43 6.07
CA ALA A 162 -19.39 -16.78 7.02
C ALA A 162 -18.92 -16.91 8.47
N VAL A 163 -19.30 -15.93 9.30
CA VAL A 163 -19.02 -15.87 10.73
C VAL A 163 -20.28 -15.37 11.43
N GLU A 164 -20.93 -16.23 12.22
CA GLU A 164 -22.16 -15.86 12.91
C GLU A 164 -22.00 -15.89 14.42
N ILE A 165 -22.32 -14.77 15.06
CA ILE A 165 -22.26 -14.60 16.52
C ILE A 165 -23.65 -14.89 17.09
N HIS A 166 -23.73 -15.75 18.10
CA HIS A 166 -24.99 -16.04 18.77
C HIS A 166 -25.62 -14.74 19.32
N PRO A 167 -26.92 -14.48 19.06
CA PRO A 167 -27.52 -13.16 19.27
C PRO A 167 -27.56 -12.69 20.73
N SER A 168 -27.44 -13.61 21.68
CA SER A 168 -27.42 -13.30 23.12
C SER A 168 -26.13 -13.73 23.84
N ASP A 169 -25.14 -14.26 23.13
CA ASP A 169 -23.88 -14.71 23.73
C ASP A 169 -22.70 -14.48 22.77
N PRO A 170 -21.87 -13.44 22.98
CA PRO A 170 -20.77 -13.11 22.09
C PRO A 170 -19.59 -14.11 22.14
N ASN A 171 -19.63 -15.12 23.03
CA ASN A 171 -18.63 -16.18 23.08
C ASN A 171 -19.02 -17.43 22.30
N THR A 172 -20.30 -17.56 21.94
CA THR A 172 -20.79 -18.61 21.06
C THR A 172 -20.79 -18.11 19.62
N VAL A 173 -19.91 -18.68 18.79
CA VAL A 173 -19.72 -18.26 17.39
C VAL A 173 -19.63 -19.50 16.51
N LEU A 174 -20.27 -19.45 15.34
CA LEU A 174 -20.13 -20.44 14.29
C LEU A 174 -19.40 -19.86 13.09
N VAL A 175 -18.63 -20.69 12.41
CA VAL A 175 -17.81 -20.31 11.25
C VAL A 175 -18.01 -21.32 10.14
N ALA A 176 -18.31 -20.82 8.93
CA ALA A 176 -18.29 -21.59 7.70
C ALA A 176 -16.91 -21.51 7.05
N ALA A 177 -16.13 -22.59 7.16
CA ALA A 177 -14.81 -22.70 6.57
C ALA A 177 -14.87 -23.46 5.24
N ILE A 178 -14.51 -22.80 4.14
CA ILE A 178 -14.52 -23.36 2.78
C ILE A 178 -13.33 -24.31 2.60
N GLY A 179 -12.18 -23.95 3.17
CA GLY A 179 -10.93 -24.68 3.03
C GLY A 179 -9.91 -23.98 2.12
N GLN A 180 -8.75 -24.60 1.98
CA GLN A 180 -7.70 -24.13 1.09
C GLN A 180 -8.15 -24.24 -0.39
N PRO A 181 -7.98 -23.18 -1.21
CA PRO A 181 -8.49 -23.18 -2.58
C PRO A 181 -7.62 -24.01 -3.54
N PHE A 182 -6.31 -24.07 -3.33
CA PHE A 182 -5.36 -24.68 -4.26
C PHE A 182 -4.91 -26.10 -3.87
N GLN A 183 -5.23 -26.52 -2.64
CA GLN A 183 -4.90 -27.83 -2.11
C GLN A 183 -6.00 -28.36 -1.20
N ARG A 184 -6.02 -29.68 -1.00
CA ARG A 184 -6.92 -30.31 -0.03
C ARG A 184 -6.42 -30.08 1.38
N ASN A 185 -7.34 -29.89 2.32
CA ASN A 185 -7.02 -29.70 3.74
C ASN A 185 -8.21 -30.14 4.61
N GLU A 186 -7.90 -30.57 5.84
CA GLU A 186 -8.90 -31.06 6.81
C GLU A 186 -9.65 -29.93 7.52
N GLU A 187 -9.08 -28.73 7.60
CA GLU A 187 -9.68 -27.59 8.29
C GLU A 187 -10.70 -26.88 7.38
N ARG A 188 -11.86 -27.51 7.23
CA ARG A 188 -13.03 -27.01 6.48
C ARG A 188 -14.32 -27.60 7.07
N GLY A 189 -15.47 -27.05 6.68
CA GLY A 189 -16.78 -27.39 7.24
C GLY A 189 -17.26 -26.33 8.24
N VAL A 190 -18.12 -26.71 9.19
CA VAL A 190 -18.62 -25.78 10.23
C VAL A 190 -17.86 -25.99 11.53
N PHE A 191 -17.36 -24.89 12.08
CA PHE A 191 -16.73 -24.84 13.39
C PHE A 191 -17.58 -24.03 14.36
N LYS A 192 -17.58 -24.43 15.63
CA LYS A 192 -18.28 -23.75 16.72
C LYS A 192 -17.34 -23.54 17.89
N THR A 193 -17.36 -22.33 18.46
CA THR A 193 -16.78 -22.01 19.76
C THR A 193 -17.90 -21.66 20.73
N THR A 194 -17.65 -21.85 22.03
CA THR A 194 -18.49 -21.34 23.14
C THR A 194 -17.68 -20.56 24.17
N ASP A 195 -16.39 -20.33 23.90
CA ASP A 195 -15.43 -19.64 24.78
C ASP A 195 -14.79 -18.42 24.09
N GLY A 196 -15.43 -17.92 23.03
CA GLY A 196 -14.96 -16.75 22.30
C GLY A 196 -13.71 -17.00 21.43
N GLY A 197 -13.47 -18.25 21.05
CA GLY A 197 -12.39 -18.64 20.13
C GLY A 197 -11.11 -19.07 20.84
N GLU A 198 -11.18 -19.41 22.12
CA GLU A 198 -10.07 -20.12 22.79
C GLU A 198 -9.99 -21.57 22.31
N SER A 199 -11.12 -22.17 21.94
CA SER A 199 -11.17 -23.48 21.32
C SER A 199 -12.31 -23.61 20.28
N TRP A 200 -12.09 -24.47 19.28
CA TRP A 200 -13.07 -24.73 18.22
C TRP A 200 -13.42 -26.20 18.14
N LYS A 201 -14.71 -26.49 18.06
CA LYS A 201 -15.27 -27.80 17.77
C LYS A 201 -15.70 -27.85 16.30
N LYS A 202 -15.17 -28.80 15.53
CA LYS A 202 -15.66 -29.10 14.18
C LYS A 202 -16.99 -29.85 14.31
N VAL A 203 -18.09 -29.20 13.93
CA VAL A 203 -19.47 -29.71 14.15
C VAL A 203 -20.15 -30.23 12.88
N LEU A 204 -19.68 -29.82 11.70
CA LEU A 204 -20.08 -30.39 10.42
C LEU A 204 -18.84 -30.56 9.54
N TYR A 205 -18.59 -31.79 9.08
CA TYR A 205 -17.47 -32.11 8.20
C TYR A 205 -17.84 -33.29 7.30
N HIS A 206 -17.41 -33.22 6.05
CA HIS A 206 -17.61 -34.30 5.10
C HIS A 206 -16.29 -34.90 4.59
N SER A 207 -15.39 -34.07 4.08
CA SER A 207 -14.12 -34.49 3.47
C SER A 207 -13.16 -33.32 3.31
N ASP A 208 -11.90 -33.60 3.01
CA ASP A 208 -10.79 -32.66 2.78
C ASP A 208 -10.93 -31.73 1.54
N SER A 209 -12.05 -31.82 0.83
CA SER A 209 -12.37 -31.08 -0.40
C SER A 209 -13.76 -30.46 -0.42
N VAL A 210 -14.57 -30.66 0.64
CA VAL A 210 -15.92 -30.08 0.77
C VAL A 210 -15.98 -29.27 2.06
N GLY A 211 -16.17 -27.96 1.94
CA GLY A 211 -16.28 -27.04 3.07
C GLY A 211 -17.69 -26.46 3.21
N ALA A 212 -17.87 -25.59 4.20
CA ALA A 212 -19.07 -24.78 4.35
C ALA A 212 -18.79 -23.37 3.81
N VAL A 213 -19.73 -22.81 3.06
CA VAL A 213 -19.55 -21.48 2.42
C VAL A 213 -20.40 -20.38 3.03
N ASP A 214 -21.54 -20.75 3.59
CA ASP A 214 -22.48 -19.79 4.18
C ASP A 214 -23.17 -20.41 5.39
N LEU A 215 -23.61 -19.57 6.33
CA LEU A 215 -24.19 -19.96 7.61
C LEU A 215 -25.13 -18.88 8.15
N GLU A 216 -26.34 -19.27 8.51
CA GLU A 216 -27.39 -18.35 8.94
C GLU A 216 -28.17 -18.87 10.16
N PHE A 217 -28.45 -18.00 11.13
CA PHE A 217 -29.36 -18.29 12.23
C PHE A 217 -30.82 -18.06 11.84
N ALA A 218 -31.74 -18.86 12.38
CA ALA A 218 -33.15 -18.51 12.32
C ALA A 218 -33.46 -17.33 13.27
N PRO A 219 -34.07 -16.22 12.79
CA PRO A 219 -34.42 -15.09 13.62
C PRO A 219 -35.30 -15.49 14.81
N GLY A 220 -34.88 -15.09 16.01
CA GLY A 220 -35.58 -15.40 17.26
C GLY A 220 -35.43 -16.84 17.77
N ASN A 221 -34.74 -17.74 17.05
CA ASN A 221 -34.43 -19.09 17.52
C ASN A 221 -33.03 -19.56 17.07
N PRO A 222 -31.97 -19.24 17.82
CA PRO A 222 -30.60 -19.57 17.44
C PRO A 222 -30.26 -21.08 17.55
N ASP A 223 -31.16 -21.92 18.04
CA ASP A 223 -30.99 -23.38 17.96
C ASP A 223 -31.21 -23.91 16.54
N VAL A 224 -31.92 -23.15 15.70
CA VAL A 224 -32.13 -23.47 14.28
C VAL A 224 -31.10 -22.73 13.44
N ILE A 225 -30.26 -23.49 12.74
CA ILE A 225 -29.14 -22.96 11.95
C ILE A 225 -29.16 -23.60 10.57
N TYR A 226 -28.88 -22.83 9.54
CA TYR A 226 -28.72 -23.30 8.17
C TYR A 226 -27.29 -23.11 7.71
N THR A 227 -26.79 -24.00 6.85
CA THR A 227 -25.48 -23.85 6.22
C THR A 227 -25.48 -24.53 4.85
N ALA A 228 -24.58 -24.10 3.97
CA ALA A 228 -24.38 -24.69 2.66
C ALA A 228 -23.02 -25.37 2.57
N LEU A 229 -23.00 -26.65 2.17
CA LEU A 229 -21.75 -27.36 1.85
C LEU A 229 -21.42 -27.25 0.35
N TRP A 230 -20.16 -26.96 0.05
CA TRP A 230 -19.65 -26.71 -1.29
C TRP A 230 -18.27 -27.34 -1.49
N ARG A 231 -18.05 -27.96 -2.65
CA ARG A 231 -16.70 -28.32 -3.13
C ARG A 231 -16.13 -27.14 -3.91
N ALA A 232 -15.15 -26.50 -3.31
CA ALA A 232 -14.39 -25.37 -3.84
C ALA A 232 -12.94 -25.81 -4.10
N GLU A 233 -12.54 -25.91 -5.35
CA GLU A 233 -11.14 -26.21 -5.72
C GLU A 233 -10.73 -25.39 -6.95
N ARG A 234 -9.57 -24.75 -6.90
CA ARG A 234 -9.00 -23.96 -8.00
C ARG A 234 -7.66 -24.55 -8.43
N LYS A 235 -7.41 -24.53 -9.73
CA LYS A 235 -6.13 -24.80 -10.40
C LYS A 235 -5.79 -23.60 -11.28
N PRO A 236 -4.53 -23.44 -11.73
CA PRO A 236 -4.17 -22.37 -12.66
C PRO A 236 -5.01 -22.37 -13.95
N TRP A 237 -5.47 -23.54 -14.39
CA TRP A 237 -6.22 -23.72 -15.65
C TRP A 237 -7.72 -23.99 -15.50
N THR A 238 -8.25 -24.17 -14.28
CA THR A 238 -9.69 -24.40 -14.08
C THR A 238 -10.15 -24.13 -12.65
N VAL A 239 -11.43 -23.84 -12.48
CA VAL A 239 -12.17 -24.03 -11.22
C VAL A 239 -12.96 -25.32 -11.27
N ILE A 240 -13.11 -25.98 -10.11
CA ILE A 240 -13.93 -27.15 -9.88
C ILE A 240 -14.97 -26.75 -8.83
N SER A 241 -16.22 -26.57 -9.27
CA SER A 241 -17.34 -26.19 -8.41
C SER A 241 -18.37 -27.32 -8.30
N GLY A 242 -18.69 -27.68 -7.07
CA GLY A 242 -19.84 -28.51 -6.73
C GLY A 242 -19.53 -29.97 -6.38
N ALA A 243 -20.44 -30.56 -5.61
CA ALA A 243 -20.33 -31.91 -5.07
C ALA A 243 -21.64 -32.67 -5.23
N ASP A 244 -21.61 -33.79 -5.95
CA ASP A 244 -22.75 -34.68 -6.10
C ASP A 244 -23.07 -35.44 -4.80
N GLY A 245 -24.35 -35.56 -4.45
CA GLY A 245 -24.84 -36.24 -3.26
C GLY A 245 -24.53 -35.56 -1.92
N VAL A 246 -23.54 -34.68 -1.87
CA VAL A 246 -23.05 -34.02 -0.64
C VAL A 246 -23.34 -32.54 -0.63
N GLY A 247 -23.06 -31.82 -1.72
CA GLY A 247 -23.33 -30.38 -1.81
C GLY A 247 -24.80 -30.05 -1.55
N GLY A 248 -25.06 -28.87 -1.00
CA GLY A 248 -26.42 -28.43 -0.68
C GLY A 248 -26.61 -27.92 0.73
N ILE A 249 -27.88 -27.74 1.10
CA ILE A 249 -28.31 -27.09 2.34
C ILE A 249 -28.41 -28.12 3.48
N TYR A 250 -27.88 -27.75 4.64
CA TYR A 250 -27.97 -28.51 5.89
C TYR A 250 -28.63 -27.65 6.96
N LYS A 251 -29.44 -28.30 7.80
CA LYS A 251 -30.13 -27.66 8.92
C LYS A 251 -29.77 -28.33 10.23
N SER A 252 -29.51 -27.54 11.26
CA SER A 252 -29.48 -27.96 12.66
C SER A 252 -30.71 -27.42 13.38
N THR A 253 -31.16 -28.12 14.43
CA THR A 253 -32.23 -27.69 15.35
C THR A 253 -31.83 -27.84 16.81
N ASP A 254 -30.53 -27.98 17.07
CA ASP A 254 -29.94 -28.20 18.40
C ASP A 254 -28.70 -27.32 18.61
N GLY A 255 -28.68 -26.14 17.98
CA GLY A 255 -27.59 -25.16 18.12
C GLY A 255 -26.30 -25.58 17.42
N GLY A 256 -26.40 -26.37 16.36
CA GLY A 256 -25.28 -26.81 15.53
C GLY A 256 -24.60 -28.08 16.01
N GLU A 257 -25.17 -28.84 16.95
CA GLU A 257 -24.58 -30.09 17.44
C GLU A 257 -24.80 -31.26 16.46
N THR A 258 -25.96 -31.29 15.79
CA THR A 258 -26.27 -32.25 14.73
C THR A 258 -26.89 -31.56 13.51
N TRP A 259 -26.69 -32.16 12.34
CA TRP A 259 -27.05 -31.56 11.05
C TRP A 259 -27.79 -32.57 10.16
N THR A 260 -28.85 -32.11 9.50
CA THR A 260 -29.62 -32.89 8.54
C THR A 260 -29.60 -32.21 7.17
N LYS A 261 -29.19 -32.94 6.14
CA LYS A 261 -29.24 -32.47 4.75
C LYS A 261 -30.69 -32.30 4.30
N LYS A 262 -30.99 -31.19 3.63
CA LYS A 262 -32.28 -30.91 3.01
C LYS A 262 -32.24 -31.20 1.52
N SER A 263 -33.34 -31.74 1.00
CA SER A 263 -33.41 -32.25 -0.38
C SER A 263 -34.79 -32.09 -1.02
N GLN A 264 -35.86 -31.89 -0.25
CA GLN A 264 -37.20 -31.79 -0.81
C GLN A 264 -37.34 -30.48 -1.60
N GLY A 265 -37.58 -30.62 -2.91
CA GLY A 265 -37.75 -29.50 -3.85
C GLY A 265 -36.46 -28.77 -4.24
N LEU A 266 -35.29 -29.33 -3.89
CA LEU A 266 -33.97 -28.90 -4.34
C LEU A 266 -33.44 -29.84 -5.45
N PRO A 267 -32.40 -29.43 -6.20
CA PRO A 267 -31.74 -30.31 -7.16
C PRO A 267 -31.24 -31.60 -6.50
N ALA A 268 -31.37 -32.74 -7.20
CA ALA A 268 -31.05 -34.05 -6.62
C ALA A 268 -29.60 -34.50 -6.85
N GLY A 269 -28.90 -33.89 -7.81
CA GLY A 269 -27.56 -34.29 -8.24
C GLY A 269 -26.46 -33.33 -7.78
N LEU A 270 -25.72 -32.82 -8.77
CA LEU A 270 -24.58 -31.94 -8.57
C LEU A 270 -25.03 -30.53 -8.15
N ILE A 271 -24.59 -30.10 -6.96
CA ILE A 271 -24.88 -28.77 -6.40
C ILE A 271 -23.57 -28.03 -6.13
N GLY A 272 -23.52 -26.77 -6.58
CA GLY A 272 -22.40 -25.84 -6.46
C GLY A 272 -22.48 -24.93 -5.23
N LYS A 273 -21.99 -23.69 -5.34
CA LYS A 273 -22.08 -22.68 -4.27
C LYS A 273 -23.55 -22.33 -4.01
N ILE A 274 -23.90 -22.14 -2.75
CA ILE A 274 -25.21 -21.66 -2.31
C ILE A 274 -24.99 -20.54 -1.31
N ASP A 275 -25.85 -19.53 -1.40
CA ASP A 275 -25.99 -18.49 -0.38
C ASP A 275 -27.44 -18.42 0.09
N LEU A 276 -27.63 -18.15 1.37
CA LEU A 276 -28.86 -18.28 2.11
C LEU A 276 -29.28 -16.91 2.64
N ALA A 277 -30.59 -16.64 2.62
CA ALA A 277 -31.13 -15.47 3.33
C ALA A 277 -32.34 -15.90 4.16
N VAL A 278 -32.23 -15.77 5.48
CA VAL A 278 -33.36 -16.01 6.40
C VAL A 278 -34.05 -14.68 6.70
N SER A 279 -35.37 -14.65 6.59
CA SER A 279 -36.09 -13.39 6.74
C SER A 279 -36.38 -13.04 8.20
N ASP A 280 -35.86 -11.92 8.70
CA ASP A 280 -36.28 -11.34 10.00
C ASP A 280 -37.77 -11.00 10.05
N ALA A 281 -38.34 -10.61 8.90
CA ALA A 281 -39.74 -10.20 8.80
C ALA A 281 -40.71 -11.40 8.81
N ASP A 282 -40.25 -12.59 8.42
CA ASP A 282 -40.98 -13.85 8.49
C ASP A 282 -39.99 -15.00 8.76
N PRO A 283 -39.77 -15.39 10.03
CA PRO A 283 -38.76 -16.41 10.38
C PRO A 283 -39.02 -17.81 9.82
N ASN A 284 -40.17 -18.07 9.19
CA ASN A 284 -40.40 -19.32 8.46
C ASN A 284 -39.82 -19.30 7.05
N ARG A 285 -39.49 -18.12 6.54
CA ARG A 285 -39.04 -17.91 5.18
C ARG A 285 -37.53 -17.93 5.08
N LEU A 286 -37.07 -18.81 4.21
CA LEU A 286 -35.67 -18.98 3.83
C LEU A 286 -35.57 -18.94 2.31
N TYR A 287 -34.65 -18.14 1.79
CA TYR A 287 -34.26 -18.14 0.40
C TYR A 287 -32.90 -18.82 0.24
N ALA A 288 -32.70 -19.46 -0.91
CA ALA A 288 -31.43 -20.04 -1.28
C ALA A 288 -31.16 -19.74 -2.75
N LEU A 289 -30.02 -19.13 -3.05
CA LEU A 289 -29.55 -18.94 -4.41
C LEU A 289 -28.59 -20.07 -4.74
N VAL A 290 -28.96 -20.96 -5.65
CA VAL A 290 -28.34 -22.29 -5.81
C VAL A 290 -27.67 -22.43 -7.16
N GLU A 291 -26.35 -22.62 -7.19
CA GLU A 291 -25.63 -23.10 -8.38
C GLU A 291 -25.97 -24.58 -8.64
N ALA A 292 -26.55 -24.87 -9.79
CA ALA A 292 -26.80 -26.23 -10.26
C ALA A 292 -26.84 -26.26 -11.81
N PRO A 293 -26.68 -27.44 -12.45
CA PRO A 293 -26.69 -27.55 -13.91
C PRO A 293 -28.01 -27.12 -14.57
N GLY A 294 -27.91 -26.40 -15.68
CA GLY A 294 -29.05 -26.06 -16.54
C GLY A 294 -30.13 -25.26 -15.81
N GLU A 295 -31.39 -25.64 -16.01
CA GLU A 295 -32.57 -24.96 -15.45
C GLU A 295 -32.75 -25.21 -13.93
N GLU A 296 -31.98 -26.12 -13.33
CA GLU A 296 -32.03 -26.37 -11.89
C GLU A 296 -31.31 -25.27 -11.08
N GLY A 297 -30.44 -24.49 -11.72
CA GLY A 297 -29.80 -23.33 -11.10
C GLY A 297 -30.78 -22.16 -10.96
N GLY A 298 -30.91 -21.62 -9.74
CA GLY A 298 -31.74 -20.43 -9.53
C GLY A 298 -32.02 -20.13 -8.07
N LEU A 299 -32.99 -19.25 -7.86
CA LEU A 299 -33.53 -18.91 -6.55
C LEU A 299 -34.59 -19.95 -6.14
N TYR A 300 -34.42 -20.46 -4.93
CA TYR A 300 -35.36 -21.32 -4.23
C TYR A 300 -35.90 -20.59 -2.99
N ARG A 301 -37.14 -20.92 -2.61
CA ARG A 301 -37.76 -20.42 -1.39
C ARG A 301 -38.36 -21.58 -0.61
N SER A 302 -38.23 -21.50 0.70
CA SER A 302 -38.98 -22.30 1.68
C SER A 302 -39.87 -21.35 2.49
N ASP A 303 -41.07 -21.80 2.86
CA ASP A 303 -41.95 -21.11 3.83
C ASP A 303 -42.20 -21.97 5.08
N ASP A 304 -41.45 -23.06 5.28
CA ASP A 304 -41.58 -24.00 6.40
C ASP A 304 -40.24 -24.25 7.12
N GLN A 305 -39.40 -23.21 7.24
CA GLN A 305 -38.09 -23.29 7.89
C GLN A 305 -37.12 -24.30 7.25
N GLY A 306 -37.08 -24.36 5.92
CA GLY A 306 -36.16 -25.16 5.14
C GLY A 306 -36.48 -26.65 5.12
N GLU A 307 -37.70 -27.06 5.45
CA GLU A 307 -38.11 -28.46 5.32
C GLU A 307 -38.44 -28.78 3.85
N THR A 308 -39.14 -27.88 3.16
CA THR A 308 -39.49 -28.00 1.74
C THR A 308 -39.14 -26.73 0.98
N PHE A 309 -38.40 -26.87 -0.12
CA PHE A 309 -38.13 -25.76 -1.03
C PHE A 309 -38.99 -25.86 -2.29
N TYR A 310 -39.14 -24.74 -2.97
CA TYR A 310 -39.62 -24.71 -4.34
C TYR A 310 -38.86 -23.66 -5.13
N PHE A 311 -38.68 -23.98 -6.41
CA PHE A 311 -38.04 -23.10 -7.37
C PHE A 311 -38.89 -21.85 -7.61
N VAL A 312 -38.25 -20.68 -7.61
CA VAL A 312 -38.91 -19.38 -7.78
C VAL A 312 -38.52 -18.73 -9.11
N SER A 313 -37.22 -18.70 -9.43
CA SER A 313 -36.71 -17.96 -10.58
C SER A 313 -35.33 -18.43 -11.01
N ASN A 314 -35.10 -18.55 -12.31
CA ASN A 314 -33.80 -18.66 -12.97
C ASN A 314 -33.50 -17.43 -13.82
N LYS A 315 -33.95 -16.24 -13.39
CA LYS A 315 -33.68 -15.01 -14.13
C LYS A 315 -32.17 -14.89 -14.43
N ASP A 316 -31.85 -14.68 -15.71
CA ASP A 316 -30.46 -14.52 -16.19
C ASP A 316 -29.71 -13.45 -15.40
N GLY A 317 -28.48 -13.72 -14.97
CA GLY A 317 -27.66 -12.80 -14.19
C GLY A 317 -27.81 -12.88 -12.68
N LEU A 318 -28.71 -13.72 -12.13
CA LEU A 318 -28.68 -14.04 -10.69
C LEU A 318 -27.52 -14.99 -10.33
N LEU A 319 -27.13 -15.85 -11.27
CA LEU A 319 -26.09 -16.87 -11.12
C LEU A 319 -25.00 -16.73 -12.19
N ASP A 320 -24.60 -15.51 -12.52
CA ASP A 320 -23.38 -15.33 -13.30
C ASP A 320 -22.19 -15.76 -12.43
N ARG A 321 -21.27 -16.58 -12.95
CA ARG A 321 -20.02 -17.00 -12.25
C ARG A 321 -20.20 -17.24 -10.73
N PRO A 322 -21.09 -18.16 -10.32
CA PRO A 322 -21.54 -18.27 -8.95
C PRO A 322 -20.41 -18.55 -7.94
N PHE A 323 -19.37 -19.28 -8.32
CA PHE A 323 -18.17 -19.46 -7.47
C PHE A 323 -17.48 -18.14 -7.08
N TYR A 324 -17.74 -17.05 -7.80
CA TYR A 324 -17.15 -15.72 -7.58
C TYR A 324 -18.14 -14.77 -6.89
N TYR A 325 -19.41 -14.74 -7.31
CA TYR A 325 -20.47 -13.99 -6.64
C TYR A 325 -21.79 -14.77 -6.68
N THR A 326 -22.30 -15.13 -5.51
CA THR A 326 -23.59 -15.82 -5.34
C THR A 326 -24.10 -15.32 -4.01
N ASN A 327 -24.73 -14.15 -3.98
CA ASN A 327 -25.15 -13.58 -2.71
C ASN A 327 -26.59 -13.05 -2.79
N ILE A 328 -27.37 -13.31 -1.74
CA ILE A 328 -28.78 -12.98 -1.61
C ILE A 328 -29.04 -12.43 -0.21
N GLU A 329 -29.77 -11.33 -0.12
CA GLU A 329 -30.12 -10.69 1.16
C GLU A 329 -31.64 -10.43 1.24
N SER A 330 -32.22 -10.63 2.42
CA SER A 330 -33.63 -10.37 2.69
C SER A 330 -33.81 -9.01 3.37
N ASN A 331 -34.82 -8.26 2.97
CA ASN A 331 -35.15 -7.04 3.70
C ASN A 331 -35.66 -7.38 5.12
N PRO A 332 -35.11 -6.76 6.18
CA PRO A 332 -35.43 -7.14 7.56
C PRO A 332 -36.84 -6.73 8.02
N LYS A 333 -37.57 -5.95 7.20
CA LYS A 333 -38.94 -5.51 7.48
C LYS A 333 -39.98 -6.02 6.49
N ASN A 334 -39.56 -6.71 5.43
CA ASN A 334 -40.48 -7.24 4.43
C ASN A 334 -39.87 -8.45 3.71
N ALA A 335 -40.38 -9.63 4.04
CA ALA A 335 -39.91 -10.92 3.52
C ALA A 335 -40.13 -11.15 2.01
N ASP A 336 -40.85 -10.25 1.30
CA ASP A 336 -41.01 -10.28 -0.15
C ASP A 336 -39.96 -9.41 -0.89
N VAL A 337 -39.22 -8.58 -0.15
CA VAL A 337 -38.19 -7.70 -0.73
C VAL A 337 -36.82 -8.35 -0.58
N LEU A 338 -36.16 -8.57 -1.71
CA LEU A 338 -34.87 -9.26 -1.78
C LEU A 338 -33.87 -8.45 -2.59
N PHE A 339 -32.60 -8.66 -2.29
CA PHE A 339 -31.49 -8.16 -3.06
C PHE A 339 -30.60 -9.32 -3.47
N SER A 340 -30.16 -9.35 -4.73
CA SER A 340 -29.20 -10.34 -5.23
C SER A 340 -27.99 -9.62 -5.78
N MET A 341 -26.82 -10.12 -5.41
CA MET A 341 -25.52 -9.58 -5.74
C MET A 341 -24.79 -10.60 -6.61
N SER A 342 -24.49 -10.16 -7.82
CA SER A 342 -23.79 -10.90 -8.87
C SER A 342 -23.02 -9.87 -9.72
N THR A 343 -22.75 -10.15 -11.00
CA THR A 343 -22.22 -9.16 -11.96
C THR A 343 -23.00 -7.84 -11.88
N GLY A 344 -24.33 -7.93 -11.74
CA GLY A 344 -25.23 -6.81 -11.44
C GLY A 344 -25.79 -6.87 -10.01
N PHE A 345 -26.34 -5.73 -9.56
CA PHE A 345 -27.10 -5.64 -8.31
C PHE A 345 -28.60 -5.65 -8.62
N TYR A 346 -29.35 -6.61 -8.08
CA TYR A 346 -30.76 -6.80 -8.40
C TYR A 346 -31.63 -6.66 -7.17
N LYS A 347 -32.84 -6.13 -7.35
CA LYS A 347 -33.88 -6.04 -6.33
C LYS A 347 -35.18 -6.68 -6.80
N SER A 348 -35.77 -7.47 -5.93
CA SER A 348 -37.14 -7.98 -6.06
C SER A 348 -38.04 -7.34 -5.01
N THR A 349 -39.33 -7.22 -5.31
CA THR A 349 -40.37 -6.80 -4.34
C THR A 349 -41.56 -7.75 -4.32
N ASP A 350 -41.42 -8.94 -4.89
CA ASP A 350 -42.48 -9.95 -5.02
C ASP A 350 -41.95 -11.37 -4.71
N ALA A 351 -41.05 -11.46 -3.73
CA ALA A 351 -40.41 -12.68 -3.25
C ALA A 351 -39.57 -13.43 -4.29
N GLY A 352 -38.91 -12.69 -5.18
CA GLY A 352 -37.93 -13.20 -6.14
C GLY A 352 -38.52 -13.61 -7.49
N LYS A 353 -39.81 -13.35 -7.72
CA LYS A 353 -40.48 -13.69 -8.98
C LYS A 353 -40.05 -12.76 -10.10
N THR A 354 -39.92 -11.45 -9.81
CA THR A 354 -39.44 -10.45 -10.76
C THR A 354 -38.31 -9.61 -10.17
N TRP A 355 -37.36 -9.22 -11.02
CA TRP A 355 -36.13 -8.53 -10.61
C TRP A 355 -35.93 -7.25 -11.41
N LYS A 356 -35.44 -6.22 -10.73
CA LYS A 356 -35.00 -4.96 -11.34
C LYS A 356 -33.55 -4.71 -11.00
N THR A 357 -32.76 -4.33 -11.99
CA THR A 357 -31.38 -3.88 -11.77
C THR A 357 -31.38 -2.58 -10.98
N MET A 358 -30.51 -2.51 -9.98
CA MET A 358 -30.14 -1.31 -9.26
C MET A 358 -28.76 -0.85 -9.74
N ARG A 359 -28.57 0.47 -9.83
CA ARG A 359 -27.29 1.05 -10.23
C ARG A 359 -26.44 1.32 -8.99
N THR A 360 -25.29 0.66 -8.93
CA THR A 360 -24.20 0.88 -7.96
C THR A 360 -23.08 1.71 -8.61
N PRO A 361 -22.15 2.29 -7.82
CA PRO A 361 -20.97 2.98 -8.36
C PRO A 361 -20.08 2.08 -9.21
N HIS A 362 -20.02 0.78 -8.89
CA HIS A 362 -19.26 -0.25 -9.61
C HIS A 362 -20.03 -1.58 -9.72
N GLY A 363 -19.72 -2.40 -10.74
CA GLY A 363 -20.29 -3.74 -10.94
C GLY A 363 -19.60 -4.81 -10.10
N ASP A 364 -19.93 -6.08 -10.32
CA ASP A 364 -19.40 -7.26 -9.61
C ASP A 364 -19.60 -7.13 -8.09
N ASN A 365 -20.83 -7.41 -7.65
CA ASN A 365 -21.34 -7.14 -6.31
C ASN A 365 -21.28 -8.41 -5.47
N HIS A 366 -20.80 -8.30 -4.22
CA HIS A 366 -20.49 -9.45 -3.37
C HIS A 366 -21.31 -9.49 -2.08
N ASP A 367 -21.42 -8.38 -1.36
CA ASP A 367 -22.02 -8.41 -0.02
C ASP A 367 -22.78 -7.12 0.31
N MET A 368 -23.70 -7.17 1.27
CA MET A 368 -24.43 -6.02 1.75
C MET A 368 -24.92 -6.20 3.18
N TRP A 369 -25.07 -5.08 3.89
CA TRP A 369 -25.73 -5.08 5.19
C TRP A 369 -26.83 -4.02 5.20
N ILE A 370 -28.06 -4.41 5.57
CA ILE A 370 -29.22 -3.53 5.65
C ILE A 370 -29.47 -3.14 7.10
N HIS A 371 -29.66 -1.85 7.36
CA HIS A 371 -30.01 -1.41 8.69
C HIS A 371 -31.38 -1.97 9.13
N PRO A 372 -31.48 -2.68 10.26
CA PRO A 372 -32.67 -3.46 10.61
C PRO A 372 -33.91 -2.58 10.88
N GLN A 373 -33.71 -1.36 11.39
CA GLN A 373 -34.80 -0.41 11.64
C GLN A 373 -35.04 0.61 10.50
N ASP A 374 -34.10 0.83 9.59
CA ASP A 374 -34.23 1.77 8.47
C ASP A 374 -33.67 1.16 7.20
N THR A 375 -34.53 0.45 6.45
CA THR A 375 -34.11 -0.28 5.26
C THR A 375 -33.81 0.63 4.05
N SER A 376 -33.78 1.95 4.24
CA SER A 376 -33.23 2.88 3.25
C SER A 376 -31.73 3.09 3.42
N LEU A 377 -31.17 2.68 4.56
CA LEU A 377 -29.75 2.74 4.88
C LEU A 377 -29.11 1.36 4.72
N PHE A 378 -28.11 1.27 3.85
CA PHE A 378 -27.29 0.07 3.72
C PHE A 378 -25.91 0.37 3.15
N ILE A 379 -24.96 -0.50 3.49
CA ILE A 379 -23.66 -0.61 2.84
C ILE A 379 -23.70 -1.75 1.83
N GLN A 380 -23.00 -1.59 0.72
CA GLN A 380 -22.89 -2.60 -0.31
C GLN A 380 -21.43 -2.68 -0.81
N ALA A 381 -20.95 -3.91 -1.00
CA ALA A 381 -19.59 -4.26 -1.39
C ALA A 381 -19.53 -4.81 -2.83
N ASN A 382 -18.51 -4.38 -3.57
CA ASN A 382 -18.27 -4.78 -4.94
C ASN A 382 -16.77 -4.72 -5.29
N ASP A 383 -16.41 -5.04 -6.53
CA ASP A 383 -15.02 -5.05 -7.02
C ASP A 383 -14.33 -3.67 -7.01
N GLY A 384 -15.10 -2.58 -6.90
CA GLY A 384 -14.58 -1.21 -6.78
C GLY A 384 -14.42 -0.70 -5.34
N GLY A 385 -14.81 -1.49 -4.33
CA GLY A 385 -14.81 -1.11 -2.92
C GLY A 385 -16.20 -1.19 -2.29
N VAL A 386 -16.46 -0.36 -1.29
CA VAL A 386 -17.80 -0.23 -0.68
C VAL A 386 -18.44 1.12 -0.96
N ASN A 387 -19.77 1.12 -0.89
CA ASN A 387 -20.57 2.34 -0.96
C ASN A 387 -21.78 2.26 -0.01
N VAL A 388 -22.07 3.38 0.64
CA VAL A 388 -23.20 3.54 1.57
C VAL A 388 -24.29 4.36 0.90
N THR A 389 -25.54 3.95 1.08
CA THR A 389 -26.72 4.75 0.72
C THR A 389 -27.57 5.03 1.95
N THR A 390 -28.20 6.20 1.98
CA THR A 390 -29.15 6.63 3.01
C THR A 390 -30.56 6.86 2.44
N ASN A 391 -30.79 6.45 1.18
CA ASN A 391 -32.04 6.72 0.47
C ASN A 391 -32.47 5.55 -0.44
N GLY A 392 -32.09 4.33 -0.07
CA GLY A 392 -32.50 3.11 -0.75
C GLY A 392 -31.81 2.86 -2.09
N GLY A 393 -30.56 3.32 -2.24
CA GLY A 393 -29.74 3.13 -3.43
C GLY A 393 -29.98 4.13 -4.56
N ARG A 394 -30.60 5.29 -4.28
CA ARG A 394 -30.73 6.37 -5.28
C ARG A 394 -29.42 7.15 -5.43
N THR A 395 -28.68 7.33 -4.34
CA THR A 395 -27.33 7.92 -4.32
C THR A 395 -26.43 7.13 -3.36
N TRP A 396 -25.13 7.25 -3.58
CA TRP A 396 -24.10 6.45 -2.92
C TRP A 396 -22.92 7.32 -2.47
N SER A 397 -22.22 6.89 -1.41
CA SER A 397 -20.91 7.42 -1.04
C SER A 397 -19.84 7.07 -2.10
N SER A 398 -18.71 7.77 -2.06
CA SER A 398 -17.61 7.60 -3.01
C SER A 398 -16.79 6.33 -2.74
N GLN A 399 -16.20 5.77 -3.79
CA GLN A 399 -15.18 4.71 -3.74
C GLN A 399 -13.76 5.24 -3.99
N HIS A 400 -13.60 6.55 -4.20
CA HIS A 400 -12.30 7.22 -4.42
C HIS A 400 -11.64 7.70 -3.12
N ASN A 401 -12.05 7.16 -1.98
CA ASN A 401 -11.55 7.46 -0.64
C ASN A 401 -11.07 6.19 0.12
N GLN A 402 -10.84 5.09 -0.61
CA GLN A 402 -10.45 3.77 -0.09
C GLN A 402 -9.14 3.37 -0.76
N ALA A 403 -7.99 3.48 -0.08
CA ALA A 403 -6.68 3.17 -0.66
C ALA A 403 -6.41 1.65 -0.71
N THR A 404 -7.30 0.91 -1.39
CA THR A 404 -7.29 -0.56 -1.45
C THR A 404 -7.07 -1.13 -2.86
N ALA A 405 -6.50 -0.34 -3.77
CA ALA A 405 -6.25 -0.78 -5.14
C ALA A 405 -5.36 -2.04 -5.22
N GLU A 406 -5.84 -3.04 -5.97
CA GLU A 406 -5.13 -4.29 -6.31
C GLU A 406 -4.34 -4.09 -7.61
N LEU A 407 -3.02 -3.88 -7.50
CA LEU A 407 -2.14 -3.53 -8.63
C LEU A 407 -1.29 -4.74 -9.06
N TYR A 408 -1.28 -5.05 -10.35
CA TYR A 408 -0.57 -6.23 -10.86
C TYR A 408 0.95 -6.08 -10.96
N GLN A 409 1.46 -4.87 -11.15
CA GLN A 409 2.88 -4.57 -11.35
C GLN A 409 3.17 -3.07 -11.17
N VAL A 410 4.42 -2.64 -11.30
CA VAL A 410 4.77 -1.21 -11.36
C VAL A 410 5.77 -0.91 -12.47
N GLU A 411 5.45 0.07 -13.31
CA GLU A 411 6.42 0.71 -14.21
C GLU A 411 6.61 2.18 -13.86
N VAL A 412 7.72 2.77 -14.31
CA VAL A 412 8.05 4.19 -14.08
C VAL A 412 8.50 4.87 -15.36
N ASP A 413 8.23 6.17 -15.46
CA ASP A 413 8.74 7.01 -16.55
C ASP A 413 10.00 7.82 -16.15
N ASP A 414 10.53 8.58 -17.11
CA ASP A 414 11.78 9.33 -16.97
C ASP A 414 11.63 10.83 -16.74
N GLN A 415 10.40 11.35 -16.67
CA GLN A 415 10.14 12.74 -16.29
C GLN A 415 10.50 13.03 -14.82
N TYR A 416 10.48 14.31 -14.45
CA TYR A 416 10.59 14.73 -13.06
C TYR A 416 9.37 15.58 -12.66
N PRO A 417 8.69 15.28 -11.54
CA PRO A 417 8.76 14.01 -10.83
C PRO A 417 8.32 12.86 -11.75
N TYR A 418 8.88 11.66 -11.53
CA TYR A 418 8.50 10.48 -12.30
C TYR A 418 7.10 10.00 -11.88
N TRP A 419 6.43 9.28 -12.76
CA TRP A 419 5.12 8.67 -12.48
C TRP A 419 5.22 7.15 -12.42
N LEU A 420 4.34 6.55 -11.64
CA LEU A 420 4.20 5.12 -11.42
C LEU A 420 2.96 4.63 -12.17
N TYR A 421 3.06 3.51 -12.86
CA TYR A 421 2.04 2.99 -13.78
C TYR A 421 1.68 1.54 -13.44
N ALA A 422 0.39 1.22 -13.44
CA ALA A 422 -0.10 -0.15 -13.26
C ALA A 422 -1.52 -0.34 -13.81
N GLY A 423 -1.85 -1.59 -14.15
CA GLY A 423 -3.23 -2.05 -14.22
C GLY A 423 -3.77 -2.26 -12.80
N GLN A 424 -4.95 -1.72 -12.50
CA GLN A 424 -5.70 -2.09 -11.30
C GLN A 424 -6.75 -3.12 -11.67
N GLN A 425 -6.75 -4.24 -10.96
CA GLN A 425 -7.78 -5.24 -11.08
C GLN A 425 -9.21 -4.66 -10.97
N ASP A 426 -10.10 -5.18 -11.82
CA ASP A 426 -11.53 -4.89 -11.93
C ASP A 426 -11.87 -3.41 -12.21
N ASN A 427 -10.87 -2.55 -12.39
CA ASN A 427 -11.01 -1.12 -12.64
C ASN A 427 -10.19 -0.68 -13.89
N THR A 428 -9.83 0.61 -14.02
CA THR A 428 -8.96 1.06 -15.13
C THR A 428 -7.48 0.91 -14.79
N THR A 429 -6.60 1.17 -15.76
CA THR A 429 -5.19 1.44 -15.49
C THR A 429 -5.01 2.78 -14.78
N ILE A 430 -3.87 2.94 -14.12
CA ILE A 430 -3.56 4.10 -13.29
C ILE A 430 -2.15 4.59 -13.57
N ALA A 431 -1.98 5.92 -13.59
CA ALA A 431 -0.72 6.58 -13.35
C ALA A 431 -0.80 7.53 -12.13
N VAL A 432 0.21 7.50 -11.27
CA VAL A 432 0.34 8.34 -10.06
C VAL A 432 1.71 9.02 -10.05
N PRO A 433 1.83 10.33 -9.79
CA PRO A 433 3.14 10.96 -9.70
C PRO A 433 3.84 10.65 -8.37
N SER A 434 5.17 10.53 -8.39
CA SER A 434 5.97 10.27 -7.18
C SER A 434 5.98 11.46 -6.20
N LEU A 435 5.89 12.67 -6.73
CA LEU A 435 5.70 13.93 -6.01
C LEU A 435 4.67 14.78 -6.77
N PRO A 436 3.95 15.71 -6.13
CA PRO A 436 2.89 16.44 -6.81
C PRO A 436 3.48 17.36 -7.88
N PRO A 437 3.15 17.16 -9.18
CA PRO A 437 3.68 17.97 -10.27
C PRO A 437 3.12 19.40 -10.25
N TYR A 438 1.90 19.56 -9.73
CA TYR A 438 1.17 20.82 -9.62
C TYR A 438 0.07 20.68 -8.56
N SER A 439 -0.59 21.79 -8.21
CA SER A 439 -1.75 21.79 -7.32
C SER A 439 -3.00 21.28 -8.06
N ALA A 440 -3.68 20.27 -7.52
CA ALA A 440 -4.96 19.77 -8.05
C ALA A 440 -6.15 20.22 -7.18
N PRO A 441 -7.34 20.49 -7.76
CA PRO A 441 -8.54 20.85 -6.99
C PRO A 441 -8.95 19.82 -5.92
N GLY A 442 -8.73 18.53 -6.19
CA GLY A 442 -8.95 17.43 -5.24
C GLY A 442 -7.78 17.18 -4.28
N GLY A 443 -6.82 18.10 -4.20
CA GLY A 443 -5.56 17.90 -3.50
C GLY A 443 -4.78 16.69 -4.04
N ALA A 444 -4.04 16.02 -3.17
CA ALA A 444 -3.22 14.87 -3.53
C ALA A 444 -4.01 13.74 -4.22
N SER A 445 -5.26 13.52 -3.80
CA SER A 445 -6.14 12.47 -4.35
C SER A 445 -6.58 12.73 -5.80
N GLY A 446 -6.50 13.97 -6.29
CA GLY A 446 -6.89 14.34 -7.65
C GLY A 446 -5.74 14.30 -8.67
N LEU A 447 -4.58 13.75 -8.30
CA LEU A 447 -3.38 13.73 -9.15
C LEU A 447 -3.22 12.45 -9.96
N TRP A 448 -3.89 11.36 -9.59
CA TRP A 448 -3.85 10.13 -10.39
C TRP A 448 -4.73 10.25 -11.62
N MET A 449 -4.40 9.50 -12.67
CA MET A 449 -5.15 9.48 -13.93
C MET A 449 -5.20 8.08 -14.57
N GLU A 450 -6.09 7.89 -15.53
CA GLU A 450 -6.20 6.66 -16.32
C GLU A 450 -5.31 6.74 -17.58
N VAL A 451 -4.72 5.61 -18.01
CA VAL A 451 -3.64 5.59 -19.02
C VAL A 451 -3.79 4.54 -20.14
N GLY A 452 -5.03 4.33 -20.62
CA GLY A 452 -5.33 3.38 -21.71
C GLY A 452 -5.34 1.91 -21.26
N GLY A 453 -5.75 1.01 -22.15
CA GLY A 453 -5.91 -0.41 -21.82
C GLY A 453 -7.15 -0.67 -20.95
N CYS A 454 -7.08 -1.69 -20.10
CA CYS A 454 -8.12 -1.99 -19.11
C CYS A 454 -7.50 -2.54 -17.82
N GLU A 455 -8.33 -2.98 -16.85
CA GLU A 455 -7.90 -3.55 -15.56
C GLU A 455 -6.70 -4.49 -15.60
N THR A 456 -6.63 -5.30 -16.65
CA THR A 456 -5.73 -6.46 -16.74
C THR A 456 -4.33 -6.13 -17.28
N GLY A 457 -4.12 -4.92 -17.76
CA GLY A 457 -2.94 -4.63 -18.58
C GLY A 457 -1.73 -4.15 -17.80
N PRO A 458 -0.52 -4.69 -18.05
CA PRO A 458 0.66 -3.83 -17.97
C PRO A 458 0.42 -2.53 -18.74
N VAL A 459 0.89 -1.42 -18.17
CA VAL A 459 0.96 -0.12 -18.82
C VAL A 459 2.38 0.39 -18.68
N VAL A 460 3.08 0.50 -19.80
CA VAL A 460 4.52 0.76 -19.86
C VAL A 460 4.73 2.10 -20.57
N PRO A 461 5.23 3.14 -19.86
CA PRO A 461 5.52 4.42 -20.49
C PRO A 461 6.70 4.29 -21.47
N LYS A 462 6.66 5.04 -22.56
CA LYS A 462 7.74 5.08 -23.54
C LYS A 462 8.92 5.91 -23.00
N PRO A 463 10.13 5.35 -22.88
CA PRO A 463 11.30 6.13 -22.48
C PRO A 463 11.55 7.29 -23.46
N GLY A 464 11.82 8.48 -22.91
CA GLY A 464 12.03 9.73 -23.66
C GLY A 464 10.76 10.44 -24.11
N ASP A 465 9.58 9.81 -24.02
CA ASP A 465 8.29 10.47 -24.26
C ASP A 465 7.23 9.95 -23.28
N PRO A 466 7.15 10.51 -22.07
CA PRO A 466 6.24 10.01 -21.04
C PRO A 466 4.77 10.14 -21.43
N ASN A 467 4.42 10.89 -22.49
CA ASN A 467 3.05 11.02 -22.97
C ASN A 467 2.53 9.79 -23.70
N ILE A 468 3.43 8.91 -24.17
CA ILE A 468 3.06 7.69 -24.87
C ILE A 468 3.14 6.52 -23.89
N VAL A 469 2.04 5.79 -23.74
CA VAL A 469 1.95 4.62 -22.87
C VAL A 469 1.52 3.42 -23.70
N PHE A 470 2.29 2.34 -23.65
CA PHE A 470 1.88 1.05 -24.21
C PHE A 470 0.99 0.34 -23.21
N ALA A 471 -0.23 0.02 -23.60
CA ALA A 471 -1.25 -0.52 -22.73
C ALA A 471 -1.71 -1.91 -23.21
N ASN A 472 -2.22 -2.72 -22.27
CA ASN A 472 -2.77 -4.03 -22.57
C ASN A 472 -4.21 -4.18 -22.04
N CYS A 473 -4.99 -5.03 -22.71
CA CYS A 473 -6.23 -5.55 -22.17
C CYS A 473 -6.42 -7.01 -22.61
N LYS A 474 -5.98 -7.98 -21.79
CA LYS A 474 -6.06 -9.42 -22.11
C LYS A 474 -5.48 -9.79 -23.48
N GLY A 475 -4.26 -9.33 -23.77
CA GLY A 475 -3.56 -9.55 -25.04
C GLY A 475 -3.81 -8.48 -26.11
N ARG A 476 -4.76 -7.58 -25.87
CA ARG A 476 -5.08 -6.46 -26.76
C ARG A 476 -4.11 -5.30 -26.52
N PHE A 477 -3.08 -5.22 -27.33
CA PHE A 477 -2.10 -4.15 -27.29
C PHE A 477 -2.68 -2.81 -27.79
N GLY A 478 -2.40 -1.74 -27.06
CA GLY A 478 -2.77 -0.38 -27.40
C GLY A 478 -1.66 0.63 -27.14
N VAL A 479 -1.75 1.79 -27.78
CA VAL A 479 -0.85 2.94 -27.61
C VAL A 479 -1.70 4.14 -27.21
N TYR A 480 -1.53 4.58 -25.97
CA TYR A 480 -2.25 5.70 -25.40
C TYR A 480 -1.41 6.98 -25.45
N ASP A 481 -2.01 8.09 -25.88
CA ASP A 481 -1.39 9.42 -25.84
C ASP A 481 -2.07 10.30 -24.79
N LYS A 482 -1.36 10.56 -23.68
CA LYS A 482 -1.85 11.39 -22.55
C LYS A 482 -2.24 12.81 -22.94
N ARG A 483 -1.71 13.35 -24.05
CA ARG A 483 -2.02 14.71 -24.53
C ARG A 483 -3.41 14.77 -25.17
N THR A 484 -3.85 13.67 -25.78
CA THR A 484 -5.12 13.61 -26.53
C THR A 484 -6.18 12.78 -25.81
N GLY A 485 -5.78 11.91 -24.88
CA GLY A 485 -6.65 10.94 -24.23
C GLY A 485 -7.11 9.80 -25.14
N GLN A 486 -6.46 9.61 -26.30
CA GLN A 486 -6.84 8.55 -27.26
C GLN A 486 -5.93 7.33 -27.13
N GLU A 487 -6.54 6.15 -27.28
CA GLU A 487 -5.84 4.88 -27.42
C GLU A 487 -5.98 4.33 -28.84
N GLN A 488 -4.85 4.07 -29.49
CA GLN A 488 -4.77 3.37 -30.78
C GLN A 488 -4.54 1.88 -30.54
N GLN A 489 -5.27 1.02 -31.23
CA GLN A 489 -5.30 -0.41 -30.94
C GLN A 489 -4.64 -1.23 -32.05
N PHE A 490 -3.66 -2.07 -31.69
CA PHE A 490 -2.85 -2.83 -32.65
C PHE A 490 -2.66 -4.29 -32.20
N TYR A 491 -3.72 -5.07 -32.32
CA TYR A 491 -3.78 -6.42 -31.76
C TYR A 491 -2.98 -7.43 -32.57
N VAL A 492 -2.25 -8.30 -31.87
CA VAL A 492 -1.65 -9.50 -32.47
C VAL A 492 -2.75 -10.54 -32.69
N GLY A 493 -2.95 -10.97 -33.94
CA GLY A 493 -3.93 -11.99 -34.33
C GLY A 493 -5.40 -11.55 -34.37
N ALA A 494 -5.77 -10.49 -33.65
CA ALA A 494 -7.10 -9.86 -33.66
C ALA A 494 -8.29 -10.85 -33.51
N SER A 495 -8.21 -11.77 -32.55
CA SER A 495 -9.27 -12.75 -32.24
C SER A 495 -10.01 -12.43 -30.94
N ASN A 496 -11.27 -12.87 -30.85
CA ASN A 496 -11.98 -12.91 -29.56
C ASN A 496 -11.51 -14.13 -28.77
N ILE A 497 -11.01 -13.94 -27.56
CA ILE A 497 -10.54 -15.04 -26.72
C ILE A 497 -11.66 -15.66 -25.86
N TYR A 498 -12.74 -14.94 -25.58
CA TYR A 498 -13.74 -15.41 -24.62
C TYR A 498 -14.44 -16.69 -25.08
N GLY A 499 -14.57 -17.66 -24.16
CA GLY A 499 -15.33 -18.89 -24.39
C GLY A 499 -14.63 -19.96 -25.26
N HIS A 500 -13.43 -19.69 -25.76
CA HIS A 500 -12.65 -20.63 -26.58
C HIS A 500 -11.89 -21.63 -25.72
N ASP A 501 -11.81 -22.87 -26.22
CA ASP A 501 -10.79 -23.81 -25.74
C ASP A 501 -9.40 -23.25 -26.09
N PRO A 502 -8.43 -23.25 -25.15
CA PRO A 502 -7.07 -22.82 -25.45
C PRO A 502 -6.44 -23.48 -26.68
N GLU A 503 -6.78 -24.75 -26.99
CA GLU A 503 -6.25 -25.45 -28.17
C GLU A 503 -6.70 -24.84 -29.50
N ASP A 504 -7.87 -24.19 -29.52
CA ASP A 504 -8.46 -23.59 -30.72
C ASP A 504 -7.83 -22.23 -31.08
N LEU A 505 -7.07 -21.63 -30.15
CA LEU A 505 -6.50 -20.31 -30.30
C LEU A 505 -5.14 -20.35 -31.00
N THR A 506 -5.01 -19.58 -32.09
CA THR A 506 -3.71 -19.37 -32.75
C THR A 506 -2.72 -18.68 -31.80
N TYR A 507 -3.19 -17.68 -31.05
CA TYR A 507 -2.41 -16.99 -30.02
C TYR A 507 -3.16 -17.04 -28.69
N ARG A 508 -2.52 -17.64 -27.70
CA ARG A 508 -3.04 -17.70 -26.33
C ARG A 508 -2.46 -16.52 -25.55
N PHE A 509 -3.33 -15.65 -25.06
CA PHE A 509 -2.96 -14.50 -24.26
C PHE A 509 -3.50 -14.68 -22.84
N GLN A 510 -2.63 -14.48 -21.85
CA GLN A 510 -3.05 -14.43 -20.46
C GLN A 510 -3.74 -13.09 -20.16
N ARG A 511 -4.61 -13.06 -19.14
CA ARG A 511 -5.17 -11.82 -18.57
C ARG A 511 -4.14 -10.67 -18.49
N VAL A 512 -3.01 -10.89 -17.82
CA VAL A 512 -1.89 -9.94 -17.66
C VAL A 512 -0.77 -10.29 -18.65
N SER A 513 -1.04 -10.10 -19.95
CA SER A 513 -0.06 -10.36 -21.02
C SER A 513 1.09 -9.34 -21.00
N PRO A 514 2.36 -9.78 -20.89
CA PRO A 514 3.52 -8.88 -20.75
C PRO A 514 3.76 -7.93 -21.92
N ILE A 515 4.14 -6.70 -21.59
CA ILE A 515 4.73 -5.70 -22.49
C ILE A 515 6.10 -5.33 -21.93
N HIS A 516 7.14 -5.32 -22.78
CA HIS A 516 8.48 -4.85 -22.41
C HIS A 516 9.03 -3.92 -23.48
N VAL A 517 9.51 -2.75 -23.07
CA VAL A 517 10.21 -1.81 -23.96
C VAL A 517 11.71 -2.06 -23.84
N SER A 518 12.39 -2.21 -24.98
CA SER A 518 13.83 -2.48 -24.99
C SER A 518 14.60 -1.35 -24.28
N PRO A 519 15.52 -1.67 -23.34
CA PRO A 519 16.39 -0.66 -22.74
C PRO A 519 17.41 -0.08 -23.73
N HIS A 520 17.54 -0.67 -24.93
CA HIS A 520 18.50 -0.25 -25.96
C HIS A 520 17.87 0.56 -27.09
N ASP A 521 16.54 0.56 -27.21
CA ASP A 521 15.79 1.28 -28.24
C ASP A 521 14.33 1.48 -27.81
N PRO A 522 13.90 2.72 -27.49
CA PRO A 522 12.54 3.00 -27.02
C PRO A 522 11.44 2.75 -28.06
N ASN A 523 11.79 2.48 -29.32
CA ASN A 523 10.81 2.08 -30.34
C ASN A 523 10.66 0.56 -30.46
N THR A 524 11.59 -0.23 -29.91
CA THR A 524 11.48 -1.68 -29.91
C THR A 524 10.66 -2.13 -28.71
N VAL A 525 9.46 -2.67 -28.97
CA VAL A 525 8.53 -3.15 -27.95
C VAL A 525 8.24 -4.62 -28.18
N TYR A 526 8.25 -5.40 -27.10
CA TYR A 526 7.89 -6.81 -27.09
C TYR A 526 6.53 -6.99 -26.41
N HIS A 527 5.69 -7.86 -26.98
CA HIS A 527 4.41 -8.29 -26.42
C HIS A 527 4.29 -9.80 -26.56
N THR A 528 3.67 -10.48 -25.60
CA THR A 528 3.77 -11.95 -25.53
C THR A 528 2.44 -12.68 -25.43
N SER A 529 2.40 -13.80 -26.14
CA SER A 529 1.36 -14.85 -26.11
C SER A 529 2.06 -16.13 -25.61
N GLN A 530 1.84 -17.31 -26.22
CA GLN A 530 2.81 -18.40 -26.15
C GLN A 530 4.10 -18.13 -26.96
N TYR A 531 4.07 -17.09 -27.81
CA TYR A 531 5.20 -16.58 -28.60
C TYR A 531 5.59 -15.16 -28.18
N VAL A 532 6.84 -14.79 -28.48
CA VAL A 532 7.35 -13.42 -28.41
C VAL A 532 7.08 -12.69 -29.73
N HIS A 533 6.38 -11.57 -29.63
CA HIS A 533 6.11 -10.65 -30.74
C HIS A 533 6.88 -9.36 -30.54
N ARG A 534 7.43 -8.80 -31.62
CA ARG A 534 8.20 -7.54 -31.61
C ARG A 534 7.61 -6.54 -32.58
N THR A 535 7.55 -5.28 -32.17
CA THR A 535 7.25 -4.13 -33.02
C THR A 535 8.37 -3.09 -32.93
N LYS A 536 8.52 -2.29 -33.99
CA LYS A 536 9.44 -1.13 -34.07
C LYS A 536 8.75 0.17 -34.43
N ASP A 537 7.43 0.14 -34.56
CA ASP A 537 6.58 1.22 -35.07
C ASP A 537 5.32 1.41 -34.19
N ASN A 538 5.50 1.25 -32.87
CA ASN A 538 4.44 1.37 -31.87
C ASN A 538 3.24 0.42 -32.12
N GLY A 539 3.51 -0.81 -32.57
CA GLY A 539 2.50 -1.85 -32.74
C GLY A 539 1.86 -1.92 -34.12
N ILE A 540 2.10 -0.95 -35.02
CA ILE A 540 1.50 -0.95 -36.37
C ILE A 540 1.85 -2.26 -37.11
N THR A 541 3.09 -2.74 -36.97
CA THR A 541 3.52 -4.03 -37.47
C THR A 541 4.13 -4.90 -36.37
N TRP A 542 3.84 -6.20 -36.42
CA TRP A 542 4.32 -7.21 -35.47
C TRP A 542 5.08 -8.33 -36.19
N GLU A 543 6.23 -8.68 -35.65
CA GLU A 543 7.05 -9.81 -36.05
C GLU A 543 7.07 -10.86 -34.93
N ARG A 544 6.77 -12.13 -35.26
CA ARG A 544 6.97 -13.24 -34.32
C ARG A 544 8.43 -13.68 -34.35
N ILE A 545 9.11 -13.57 -33.21
CA ILE A 545 10.56 -13.86 -33.08
C ILE A 545 10.85 -15.10 -32.22
N SER A 546 9.87 -15.97 -31.98
CA SER A 546 10.09 -17.21 -31.22
C SER A 546 9.23 -18.38 -31.73
N PRO A 547 9.61 -19.63 -31.40
CA PRO A 547 8.68 -20.76 -31.37
C PRO A 547 7.76 -20.67 -30.13
N ASP A 548 6.92 -21.68 -29.91
CA ASP A 548 6.14 -21.80 -28.67
C ASP A 548 7.11 -22.10 -27.54
N LEU A 549 7.16 -21.22 -26.53
CA LEU A 549 8.14 -21.28 -25.42
C LEU A 549 7.50 -21.79 -24.11
N THR A 550 6.39 -22.50 -24.22
CA THR A 550 5.59 -23.01 -23.09
C THR A 550 5.65 -24.53 -22.99
N ALA A 551 5.23 -25.11 -21.86
CA ALA A 551 5.22 -26.57 -21.70
C ALA A 551 4.09 -27.22 -22.51
N ASN A 552 2.97 -26.49 -22.68
CA ASN A 552 1.84 -26.84 -23.53
C ASN A 552 1.33 -28.27 -23.31
N GLU A 553 1.10 -28.63 -22.04
CA GLU A 553 0.63 -29.96 -21.66
C GLU A 553 -0.84 -30.15 -22.09
N PRO A 554 -1.18 -31.21 -22.87
CA PRO A 554 -2.53 -31.38 -23.43
C PRO A 554 -3.64 -31.50 -22.39
N ASP A 555 -3.35 -32.05 -21.20
CA ASP A 555 -4.35 -32.19 -20.13
C ASP A 555 -4.63 -30.88 -19.37
N LYS A 556 -4.01 -29.76 -19.79
CA LYS A 556 -4.21 -28.41 -19.25
C LYS A 556 -4.89 -27.47 -20.24
N GLN A 557 -4.97 -27.85 -21.51
CA GLN A 557 -5.70 -27.10 -22.51
C GLN A 557 -7.17 -27.54 -22.45
N VAL A 558 -7.91 -26.94 -21.51
CA VAL A 558 -9.28 -27.35 -21.21
C VAL A 558 -10.19 -26.14 -21.05
N ILE A 559 -11.48 -26.39 -21.26
CA ILE A 559 -12.54 -25.47 -20.86
C ILE A 559 -12.60 -25.40 -19.32
N SER A 560 -12.20 -24.25 -18.78
CA SER A 560 -12.32 -23.95 -17.36
C SER A 560 -13.79 -23.81 -16.91
N GLY A 561 -14.05 -24.18 -15.66
CA GLY A 561 -15.36 -24.04 -15.01
C GLY A 561 -16.24 -25.28 -15.10
N SER A 562 -15.64 -26.47 -15.11
CA SER A 562 -16.36 -27.73 -15.01
C SER A 562 -16.55 -28.12 -13.53
N PRO A 563 -17.57 -28.91 -13.15
CA PRO A 563 -18.64 -29.48 -13.98
C PRO A 563 -19.90 -28.60 -14.17
N ILE A 564 -20.06 -27.48 -13.46
CA ILE A 564 -21.30 -26.67 -13.52
C ILE A 564 -21.14 -25.42 -14.39
N THR A 565 -20.40 -24.41 -13.91
CA THR A 565 -20.37 -23.07 -14.51
C THR A 565 -19.05 -22.75 -15.18
N ARG A 566 -19.07 -22.62 -16.51
CA ARG A 566 -17.90 -22.26 -17.33
C ARG A 566 -17.30 -20.90 -16.92
N ASP A 567 -15.97 -20.83 -16.87
CA ASP A 567 -15.21 -19.61 -16.54
C ASP A 567 -14.02 -19.47 -17.49
N ILE A 568 -14.26 -18.91 -18.68
CA ILE A 568 -13.27 -18.82 -19.75
C ILE A 568 -13.12 -17.36 -20.18
N THR A 569 -12.33 -16.63 -19.40
CA THR A 569 -12.13 -15.18 -19.59
C THR A 569 -10.73 -14.80 -20.06
N GLY A 570 -9.85 -15.80 -20.23
CA GLY A 570 -8.44 -15.66 -20.57
C GLY A 570 -7.49 -15.68 -19.35
N GLU A 571 -8.03 -15.62 -18.14
CA GLU A 571 -7.22 -15.73 -16.91
C GLU A 571 -6.76 -17.16 -16.66
N GLU A 572 -7.59 -18.12 -17.06
CA GLU A 572 -7.41 -19.56 -16.90
C GLU A 572 -6.54 -20.16 -18.02
N TYR A 573 -6.06 -19.34 -18.95
CA TYR A 573 -5.19 -19.78 -20.03
C TYR A 573 -3.81 -20.12 -19.51
N TYR A 574 -3.57 -21.42 -19.38
CA TYR A 574 -2.29 -22.02 -19.08
C TYR A 574 -1.49 -22.21 -20.37
N SER A 575 -0.16 -22.23 -20.27
CA SER A 575 0.73 -22.31 -21.43
C SER A 575 0.75 -21.01 -22.26
N THR A 576 1.10 -19.92 -21.56
CA THR A 576 1.41 -18.60 -22.12
C THR A 576 2.68 -18.05 -21.48
N ILE A 577 3.43 -17.21 -22.21
CA ILE A 577 4.52 -16.43 -21.63
C ILE A 577 3.92 -15.39 -20.69
N TYR A 578 4.45 -15.35 -19.46
CA TYR A 578 3.97 -14.50 -18.37
C TYR A 578 4.99 -13.47 -17.93
N GLU A 579 6.26 -13.63 -18.32
CA GLU A 579 7.32 -12.69 -18.02
C GLU A 579 8.27 -12.55 -19.22
N ILE A 580 8.74 -11.33 -19.48
CA ILE A 580 9.74 -11.02 -20.50
C ILE A 580 10.64 -9.87 -20.07
N ASN A 581 11.95 -10.03 -20.22
CA ASN A 581 12.92 -9.00 -19.85
C ASN A 581 14.17 -9.05 -20.75
N GLU A 582 14.56 -7.92 -21.34
CA GLU A 582 15.80 -7.78 -22.11
C GLU A 582 16.93 -7.26 -21.20
N SER A 583 18.12 -7.85 -21.30
CA SER A 583 19.28 -7.43 -20.52
C SER A 583 19.65 -5.98 -20.80
N ARG A 584 19.76 -5.16 -19.75
CA ARG A 584 20.19 -3.74 -19.83
C ARG A 584 21.62 -3.57 -20.31
N ILE A 585 22.47 -4.58 -20.15
CA ILE A 585 23.90 -4.54 -20.49
C ILE A 585 24.28 -5.35 -21.74
N GLU A 586 23.34 -6.12 -22.31
CA GLU A 586 23.55 -6.90 -23.53
C GLU A 586 22.32 -6.87 -24.45
N LYS A 587 22.37 -6.04 -25.49
CA LYS A 587 21.34 -5.97 -26.51
C LYS A 587 21.10 -7.34 -27.18
N GLY A 588 19.84 -7.71 -27.37
CA GLY A 588 19.43 -8.96 -28.01
C GLY A 588 19.54 -10.20 -27.11
N VAL A 589 19.86 -10.02 -25.82
CA VAL A 589 19.72 -11.06 -24.78
C VAL A 589 18.37 -10.88 -24.10
N ILE A 590 17.41 -11.74 -24.44
CA ILE A 590 16.03 -11.65 -23.97
C ILE A 590 15.68 -12.93 -23.23
N TRP A 591 15.11 -12.78 -22.05
CA TRP A 591 14.64 -13.86 -21.20
C TRP A 591 13.12 -13.88 -21.19
N VAL A 592 12.53 -15.07 -21.16
CA VAL A 592 11.09 -15.26 -20.97
C VAL A 592 10.80 -16.38 -19.99
N GLY A 593 9.69 -16.24 -19.28
CA GLY A 593 9.15 -17.24 -18.37
C GLY A 593 7.68 -17.50 -18.69
N ALA A 594 7.27 -18.78 -18.67
CA ALA A 594 5.89 -19.16 -18.93
C ALA A 594 5.09 -19.40 -17.64
N ASN A 595 3.77 -19.24 -17.70
CA ASN A 595 2.89 -19.52 -16.56
C ASN A 595 2.75 -21.02 -16.25
N ASP A 596 3.29 -21.89 -17.10
CA ASP A 596 3.37 -23.34 -16.93
C ASP A 596 4.79 -23.87 -16.66
N GLY A 597 5.76 -22.98 -16.41
CA GLY A 597 7.05 -23.31 -15.79
C GLY A 597 8.31 -23.07 -16.63
N PRO A 598 8.32 -23.28 -17.96
CA PRO A 598 9.56 -23.13 -18.74
C PRO A 598 10.18 -21.73 -18.69
N ILE A 599 11.51 -21.71 -18.68
CA ILE A 599 12.33 -20.50 -18.81
C ILE A 599 13.20 -20.64 -20.05
N HIS A 600 13.16 -19.62 -20.92
CA HIS A 600 13.97 -19.59 -22.14
C HIS A 600 14.80 -18.31 -22.22
N VAL A 601 15.94 -18.41 -22.91
CA VAL A 601 16.79 -17.26 -23.25
C VAL A 601 17.18 -17.28 -24.72
N THR A 602 17.12 -16.14 -25.38
CA THR A 602 17.81 -15.88 -26.65
C THR A 602 19.02 -15.01 -26.38
N ARG A 603 20.09 -15.23 -27.14
CA ARG A 603 21.30 -14.39 -27.13
C ARG A 603 21.62 -13.79 -28.51
N ASN A 604 20.70 -13.94 -29.45
CA ASN A 604 20.82 -13.52 -30.83
C ASN A 604 19.51 -12.89 -31.34
N ASP A 605 18.87 -12.07 -30.51
CA ASP A 605 17.73 -11.23 -30.89
C ASP A 605 16.54 -12.04 -31.46
N GLY A 606 16.29 -13.23 -30.89
CA GLY A 606 15.16 -14.10 -31.22
C GLY A 606 15.43 -15.09 -32.35
N ALA A 607 16.63 -15.12 -32.94
CA ALA A 607 16.94 -16.07 -34.01
C ALA A 607 16.95 -17.54 -33.51
N SER A 608 17.31 -17.78 -32.25
CA SER A 608 17.19 -19.07 -31.58
C SER A 608 16.98 -18.91 -30.07
N TRP A 609 16.27 -19.87 -29.46
CA TRP A 609 15.94 -19.86 -28.04
C TRP A 609 16.43 -21.16 -27.38
N ASP A 610 17.12 -21.03 -26.25
CA ASP A 610 17.57 -22.14 -25.43
C ASP A 610 16.59 -22.34 -24.26
N ASP A 611 16.10 -23.57 -24.05
CA ASP A 611 15.39 -23.94 -22.82
C ASP A 611 16.42 -24.08 -21.69
N VAL A 612 16.28 -23.21 -20.71
CA VAL A 612 17.18 -23.07 -19.57
C VAL A 612 16.44 -23.29 -18.26
N THR A 613 15.34 -24.02 -18.28
CA THR A 613 14.54 -24.31 -17.09
C THR A 613 15.38 -25.02 -16.01
N PRO A 614 15.36 -24.58 -14.73
CA PRO A 614 16.14 -25.22 -13.66
C PRO A 614 15.78 -26.70 -13.51
N LYS A 615 16.77 -27.60 -13.59
CA LYS A 615 16.54 -29.06 -13.55
C LYS A 615 15.93 -29.58 -12.24
N GLY A 616 16.10 -28.84 -11.14
CA GLY A 616 15.54 -29.17 -9.83
C GLY A 616 14.14 -28.62 -9.59
N LEU A 617 13.63 -27.75 -10.48
CA LEU A 617 12.29 -27.20 -10.38
C LEU A 617 11.26 -28.29 -10.74
N PRO A 618 10.28 -28.59 -9.86
CA PRO A 618 9.20 -29.49 -10.23
C PRO A 618 8.37 -28.90 -11.38
N LYS A 619 7.73 -29.76 -12.19
CA LYS A 619 6.92 -29.30 -13.34
C LYS A 619 5.80 -28.33 -12.91
N GLY A 620 5.44 -27.43 -13.82
CA GLY A 620 4.42 -26.39 -13.59
C GLY A 620 4.94 -25.22 -12.76
N GLY A 621 4.00 -24.39 -12.32
CA GLY A 621 4.29 -23.14 -11.60
C GLY A 621 4.44 -21.97 -12.56
N ARG A 622 4.07 -20.78 -12.09
CA ARG A 622 4.16 -19.56 -12.88
C ARG A 622 5.51 -18.92 -12.66
N VAL A 623 6.30 -18.75 -13.73
CA VAL A 623 7.48 -17.90 -13.67
C VAL A 623 6.98 -16.46 -13.59
N ASP A 624 7.06 -15.89 -12.40
CA ASP A 624 6.38 -14.64 -12.06
C ASP A 624 7.29 -13.43 -12.29
N CYS A 625 8.61 -13.62 -12.19
CA CYS A 625 9.59 -12.58 -12.50
C CYS A 625 10.93 -13.19 -12.95
N ILE A 626 11.59 -12.52 -13.90
CA ILE A 626 12.97 -12.78 -14.33
C ILE A 626 13.69 -11.45 -14.38
N ASP A 627 14.81 -11.34 -13.67
CA ASP A 627 15.62 -10.12 -13.61
C ASP A 627 17.06 -10.39 -14.09
N PRO A 628 17.38 -10.09 -15.36
CA PRO A 628 18.74 -10.12 -15.86
C PRO A 628 19.59 -9.07 -15.16
N SER A 629 20.75 -9.48 -14.64
CA SER A 629 21.60 -8.61 -13.82
C SER A 629 22.00 -7.32 -14.58
N PRO A 630 21.83 -6.14 -13.97
CA PRO A 630 22.37 -4.89 -14.51
C PRO A 630 23.90 -4.80 -14.38
N HIS A 631 24.54 -5.73 -13.67
CA HIS A 631 25.98 -5.69 -13.35
C HIS A 631 26.80 -6.74 -14.09
N THR A 632 26.23 -7.93 -14.31
CA THR A 632 27.00 -9.11 -14.75
C THR A 632 26.32 -9.82 -15.91
N LYS A 633 27.02 -9.90 -17.05
CA LYS A 633 26.58 -10.61 -18.25
C LYS A 633 26.27 -12.08 -17.96
N GLY A 634 25.15 -12.58 -18.44
CA GLY A 634 24.71 -13.96 -18.24
C GLY A 634 24.16 -14.28 -16.85
N LYS A 635 24.25 -13.36 -15.89
CA LYS A 635 23.62 -13.50 -14.57
C LYS A 635 22.16 -13.09 -14.63
N ALA A 636 21.28 -13.86 -14.01
CA ALA A 636 19.87 -13.55 -13.86
C ALA A 636 19.29 -14.19 -12.59
N TYR A 637 18.20 -13.59 -12.11
CA TYR A 637 17.36 -14.13 -11.04
C TYR A 637 15.99 -14.49 -11.58
N ALA A 638 15.34 -15.50 -10.99
CA ALA A 638 13.98 -15.86 -11.32
C ALA A 638 13.19 -16.25 -10.08
N SER A 639 11.95 -15.78 -9.97
CA SER A 639 10.97 -16.25 -8.98
C SER A 639 9.90 -17.13 -9.62
N ILE A 640 9.53 -18.22 -8.94
CA ILE A 640 8.52 -19.16 -9.43
C ILE A 640 7.42 -19.35 -8.39
N LEU A 641 6.20 -19.01 -8.78
CA LEU A 641 5.02 -19.09 -7.94
C LEU A 641 4.34 -20.47 -8.11
N ARG A 642 4.31 -21.26 -7.04
CA ARG A 642 3.77 -22.63 -7.05
C ARG A 642 2.61 -22.87 -6.09
N TYR A 643 2.22 -21.88 -5.29
CA TYR A 643 1.14 -22.06 -4.30
C TYR A 643 -0.19 -22.46 -4.94
N GLN A 644 -0.43 -22.03 -6.20
CA GLN A 644 -1.62 -22.42 -6.97
C GLN A 644 -1.67 -23.92 -7.32
N LEU A 645 -0.56 -24.63 -7.13
CA LEU A 645 -0.42 -26.08 -7.25
C LEU A 645 -0.38 -26.78 -5.88
N GLY A 646 -0.57 -26.06 -4.78
CA GLY A 646 -0.45 -26.57 -3.40
C GLY A 646 0.98 -26.61 -2.86
N ASP A 647 1.93 -25.91 -3.49
CA ASP A 647 3.33 -25.84 -3.06
C ASP A 647 3.67 -24.42 -2.61
N TRP A 648 3.70 -24.22 -1.29
CA TRP A 648 3.83 -22.89 -0.65
C TRP A 648 5.27 -22.38 -0.53
N LYS A 649 6.25 -23.14 -1.02
CA LYS A 649 7.66 -22.81 -0.84
C LYS A 649 8.06 -21.52 -1.56
N PRO A 650 8.95 -20.70 -0.97
CA PRO A 650 9.62 -19.65 -1.71
C PRO A 650 10.59 -20.26 -2.73
N TYR A 651 10.49 -19.84 -4.00
CA TYR A 651 11.43 -20.23 -5.04
C TYR A 651 12.07 -18.99 -5.66
N ILE A 652 13.32 -18.73 -5.30
CA ILE A 652 14.20 -17.78 -5.98
C ILE A 652 15.40 -18.55 -6.52
N TYR A 653 15.63 -18.49 -7.83
CA TYR A 653 16.79 -19.09 -8.47
C TYR A 653 17.76 -18.03 -8.97
N LYS A 654 19.06 -18.36 -8.94
CA LYS A 654 20.16 -17.57 -9.52
C LYS A 654 20.90 -18.38 -10.57
N THR A 655 21.23 -17.76 -11.69
CA THR A 655 22.18 -18.26 -12.69
C THR A 655 23.28 -17.23 -12.92
N GLU A 656 24.46 -17.66 -13.34
CA GLU A 656 25.58 -16.80 -13.75
C GLU A 656 26.06 -17.10 -15.18
N ASP A 657 25.42 -18.02 -15.90
CA ASP A 657 25.94 -18.60 -17.13
C ASP A 657 24.88 -18.71 -18.25
N TYR A 658 23.96 -17.75 -18.28
CA TYR A 658 22.81 -17.71 -19.18
C TYR A 658 21.89 -18.92 -18.98
N GLY A 659 21.70 -19.36 -17.72
CA GLY A 659 20.71 -20.37 -17.34
C GLY A 659 21.15 -21.81 -17.58
N LYS A 660 22.41 -22.07 -17.94
CA LYS A 660 22.93 -23.44 -18.08
C LYS A 660 22.99 -24.14 -16.73
N THR A 661 23.29 -23.38 -15.67
CA THR A 661 23.22 -23.83 -14.28
C THR A 661 22.42 -22.84 -13.44
N TRP A 662 21.70 -23.39 -12.46
CA TRP A 662 20.87 -22.63 -11.52
C TRP A 662 21.13 -23.10 -10.09
N THR A 663 21.14 -22.14 -9.18
CA THR A 663 21.20 -22.35 -7.73
C THR A 663 19.89 -21.86 -7.13
N LEU A 664 19.22 -22.70 -6.34
CA LEU A 664 18.08 -22.28 -5.53
C LEU A 664 18.62 -21.47 -4.34
N LEU A 665 18.18 -20.22 -4.23
CA LEU A 665 18.58 -19.28 -3.18
C LEU A 665 17.67 -19.30 -1.96
N THR A 666 16.55 -20.02 -2.00
CA THR A 666 15.58 -20.07 -0.91
C THR A 666 15.34 -21.52 -0.50
N ASP A 667 15.76 -21.85 0.71
CA ASP A 667 15.58 -23.18 1.31
C ASP A 667 14.53 -23.19 2.44
N GLY A 668 13.90 -22.02 2.70
CA GLY A 668 12.95 -21.82 3.80
C GLY A 668 13.60 -21.57 5.16
N GLN A 669 14.94 -21.55 5.22
CA GLN A 669 15.73 -21.43 6.46
C GLN A 669 16.71 -20.27 6.43
N ASN A 670 17.06 -19.76 5.25
CA ASN A 670 18.00 -18.66 5.08
C ASN A 670 17.37 -17.26 5.16
N GLY A 671 16.20 -17.12 5.80
CA GLY A 671 15.58 -15.84 6.15
C GLY A 671 14.16 -15.65 5.61
N ILE A 672 13.86 -16.14 4.41
CA ILE A 672 12.49 -16.18 3.87
C ILE A 672 11.82 -17.47 4.38
N PRO A 673 10.67 -17.41 5.08
CA PRO A 673 10.00 -18.60 5.60
C PRO A 673 9.49 -19.55 4.52
N GLU A 674 9.40 -20.84 4.84
CA GLU A 674 8.99 -21.90 3.91
C GLU A 674 7.54 -21.75 3.39
N ASP A 675 6.67 -20.98 4.05
CA ASP A 675 5.29 -20.74 3.64
C ASP A 675 5.06 -19.33 3.03
N PHE A 676 6.12 -18.69 2.55
CA PHE A 676 6.09 -17.35 1.92
C PHE A 676 6.41 -17.43 0.41
N PRO A 677 5.43 -17.82 -0.44
CA PRO A 677 5.63 -17.84 -1.88
C PRO A 677 6.19 -16.50 -2.40
N THR A 678 7.25 -16.58 -3.19
CA THR A 678 7.91 -15.38 -3.75
C THR A 678 7.31 -15.03 -5.10
N ARG A 679 6.93 -13.76 -5.26
CA ARG A 679 6.37 -13.19 -6.49
C ARG A 679 7.46 -12.54 -7.33
N THR A 680 8.29 -11.70 -6.71
CA THR A 680 9.28 -10.90 -7.43
C THR A 680 10.62 -10.89 -6.72
N VAL A 681 11.70 -10.85 -7.50
CA VAL A 681 13.07 -10.65 -7.04
C VAL A 681 13.76 -9.64 -7.97
N ARG A 682 14.40 -8.61 -7.42
CA ARG A 682 15.10 -7.59 -8.20
C ARG A 682 16.49 -7.33 -7.64
N GLU A 683 17.48 -7.26 -8.52
CA GLU A 683 18.84 -6.80 -8.17
C GLU A 683 18.89 -5.27 -8.23
N ASP A 684 19.47 -4.67 -7.19
CA ASP A 684 19.66 -3.24 -7.13
C ASP A 684 20.59 -2.78 -8.28
N PRO A 685 20.16 -1.84 -9.15
CA PRO A 685 20.93 -1.39 -10.29
C PRO A 685 22.14 -0.53 -9.92
N ASP A 686 22.15 0.06 -8.73
CA ASP A 686 23.21 0.95 -8.23
C ASP A 686 24.19 0.21 -7.30
N ARG A 687 23.78 -0.93 -6.71
CA ARG A 687 24.63 -1.74 -5.82
C ARG A 687 24.55 -3.25 -6.08
N LYS A 688 25.61 -3.79 -6.70
CA LYS A 688 25.77 -5.25 -6.92
C LYS A 688 25.65 -6.03 -5.61
N GLY A 689 24.89 -7.13 -5.65
CA GLY A 689 24.70 -8.05 -4.52
C GLY A 689 23.58 -7.67 -3.56
N VAL A 690 22.97 -6.49 -3.71
CA VAL A 690 21.75 -6.14 -2.98
C VAL A 690 20.53 -6.62 -3.77
N LEU A 691 19.70 -7.44 -3.14
CA LEU A 691 18.47 -7.99 -3.72
C LEU A 691 17.26 -7.63 -2.87
N TYR A 692 16.13 -7.39 -3.53
CA TYR A 692 14.82 -7.21 -2.91
C TYR A 692 13.90 -8.34 -3.35
N ALA A 693 13.20 -8.99 -2.41
CA ALA A 693 12.25 -10.05 -2.70
C ALA A 693 10.85 -9.71 -2.16
N GLY A 694 9.88 -9.63 -3.06
CA GLY A 694 8.46 -9.46 -2.73
C GLY A 694 7.75 -10.82 -2.68
N THR A 695 7.00 -11.05 -1.60
CA THR A 695 6.29 -12.31 -1.33
C THR A 695 4.79 -12.10 -1.25
N GLU A 696 4.03 -13.19 -1.07
CA GLU A 696 2.59 -13.15 -0.75
C GLU A 696 2.27 -12.35 0.52
N TYR A 697 3.23 -12.24 1.45
CA TYR A 697 2.98 -11.73 2.81
C TYR A 697 3.97 -10.64 3.25
N GLY A 698 4.79 -10.09 2.36
CA GLY A 698 5.72 -9.01 2.73
C GLY A 698 6.99 -8.91 1.88
N LEU A 699 7.91 -8.09 2.36
CA LEU A 699 9.16 -7.73 1.68
C LEU A 699 10.40 -8.23 2.44
N PHE A 700 11.40 -8.70 1.71
CA PHE A 700 12.70 -9.14 2.23
C PHE A 700 13.84 -8.49 1.45
N ILE A 701 15.00 -8.37 2.10
CA ILE A 701 16.23 -7.84 1.51
C ILE A 701 17.39 -8.84 1.71
N SER A 702 18.29 -8.92 0.75
CA SER A 702 19.57 -9.60 0.88
C SER A 702 20.69 -8.64 0.53
N LEU A 703 21.77 -8.61 1.34
CA LEU A 703 22.95 -7.78 1.11
C LEU A 703 24.15 -8.59 0.58
N ASN A 704 23.95 -9.88 0.30
CA ASN A 704 24.99 -10.84 -0.06
C ASN A 704 24.55 -11.78 -1.20
N ASP A 705 23.90 -11.21 -2.21
CA ASP A 705 23.58 -11.92 -3.46
C ASP A 705 22.66 -13.13 -3.28
N GLY A 706 21.77 -13.06 -2.27
CA GLY A 706 20.75 -14.04 -1.95
C GLY A 706 21.21 -15.19 -1.07
N GLU A 707 22.42 -15.13 -0.49
CA GLU A 707 22.89 -16.15 0.46
C GLU A 707 22.06 -16.15 1.75
N THR A 708 21.80 -14.96 2.30
CA THR A 708 20.88 -14.76 3.43
C THR A 708 19.90 -13.63 3.16
N TRP A 709 18.72 -13.73 3.75
CA TRP A 709 17.64 -12.76 3.65
C TRP A 709 17.20 -12.26 5.01
N GLU A 710 16.75 -11.02 5.05
CA GLU A 710 16.21 -10.38 6.24
C GLU A 710 14.83 -9.81 5.92
N SER A 711 13.93 -9.83 6.91
CA SER A 711 12.64 -9.15 6.76
C SER A 711 12.86 -7.66 6.61
N PHE A 712 12.31 -7.08 5.53
CA PHE A 712 12.39 -5.65 5.23
C PHE A 712 11.00 -5.01 5.17
N GLN A 713 10.14 -5.43 6.10
CA GLN A 713 8.74 -5.00 6.15
C GLN A 713 8.57 -3.52 6.50
N GLN A 714 9.42 -2.99 7.41
CA GLN A 714 9.31 -1.63 7.94
C GLN A 714 7.87 -1.28 8.38
N ASN A 715 7.27 -0.24 7.79
CA ASN A 715 5.87 0.17 8.02
C ASN A 715 4.91 -0.27 6.91
N LEU A 716 5.32 -1.16 6.00
CA LEU A 716 4.41 -1.71 5.00
C LEU A 716 3.36 -2.62 5.67
N PRO A 717 2.11 -2.59 5.19
CA PRO A 717 1.11 -3.58 5.58
C PRO A 717 1.48 -4.98 5.06
N ILE A 718 1.01 -6.02 5.74
CA ILE A 718 1.09 -7.40 5.24
C ILE A 718 0.14 -7.49 4.04
N THR A 719 0.69 -7.60 2.83
CA THR A 719 -0.05 -7.70 1.57
C THR A 719 0.88 -8.28 0.49
N PRO A 720 0.37 -8.95 -0.55
CA PRO A 720 1.23 -9.40 -1.64
C PRO A 720 1.95 -8.22 -2.29
N ILE A 721 3.27 -8.32 -2.37
CA ILE A 721 4.12 -7.39 -3.12
C ILE A 721 4.18 -7.91 -4.56
N THR A 722 3.52 -7.22 -5.48
CA THR A 722 3.32 -7.73 -6.85
C THR A 722 4.48 -7.43 -7.76
N ASP A 723 5.15 -6.27 -7.58
CA ASP A 723 6.37 -5.94 -8.30
C ASP A 723 7.19 -4.88 -7.55
N ILE A 724 8.48 -4.79 -7.91
CA ILE A 724 9.49 -3.93 -7.31
C ILE A 724 10.27 -3.22 -8.42
N LYS A 725 10.54 -1.93 -8.25
CA LYS A 725 11.52 -1.17 -9.05
C LYS A 725 12.43 -0.36 -8.12
N VAL A 726 13.72 -0.37 -8.42
CA VAL A 726 14.65 0.63 -7.88
C VAL A 726 14.89 1.66 -8.97
N TYR A 727 14.55 2.91 -8.68
CA TYR A 727 14.67 3.98 -9.66
C TYR A 727 15.11 5.28 -8.99
N ARG A 728 16.20 5.87 -9.50
CA ARG A 728 16.82 7.07 -8.91
C ARG A 728 17.03 6.93 -7.40
N GLN A 729 17.53 5.76 -6.94
CA GLN A 729 17.72 5.44 -5.52
C GLN A 729 16.45 5.54 -4.66
N ASP A 730 15.27 5.40 -5.25
CA ASP A 730 14.02 5.17 -4.52
C ASP A 730 13.57 3.73 -4.75
N LEU A 731 13.08 3.08 -3.69
CA LEU A 731 12.52 1.72 -3.77
C LEU A 731 11.00 1.79 -3.90
N ILE A 732 10.48 1.30 -5.02
CA ILE A 732 9.10 1.48 -5.46
C ILE A 732 8.42 0.12 -5.52
N LEU A 733 7.21 0.04 -4.96
CA LEU A 733 6.44 -1.19 -4.84
C LEU A 733 5.02 -1.00 -5.38
N SER A 734 4.50 -2.01 -6.07
CA SER A 734 3.06 -2.23 -6.21
C SER A 734 2.59 -3.33 -5.26
N THR A 735 1.35 -3.21 -4.80
CA THR A 735 0.74 -4.19 -3.88
C THR A 735 -0.61 -4.66 -4.38
N MET A 736 -0.99 -5.87 -4.00
CA MET A 736 -2.31 -6.43 -4.27
C MET A 736 -3.29 -6.01 -3.18
N GLY A 737 -3.67 -4.73 -3.14
CA GLY A 737 -4.75 -4.24 -2.27
C GLY A 737 -4.38 -3.07 -1.36
N ARG A 738 -3.20 -2.45 -1.52
CA ARG A 738 -2.76 -1.27 -0.76
C ARG A 738 -2.12 -0.18 -1.64
N GLY A 739 -2.31 -0.25 -2.96
CA GLY A 739 -1.78 0.72 -3.92
C GLY A 739 -0.26 0.70 -4.07
N PHE A 740 0.31 1.85 -4.45
CA PHE A 740 1.75 2.05 -4.62
C PHE A 740 2.42 2.56 -3.34
N TRP A 741 3.66 2.15 -3.14
CA TRP A 741 4.50 2.59 -2.04
C TRP A 741 5.88 2.99 -2.54
N ILE A 742 6.46 4.02 -1.92
CA ILE A 742 7.81 4.50 -2.20
C ILE A 742 8.57 4.59 -0.89
N MET A 743 9.76 4.01 -0.81
CA MET A 743 10.76 4.35 0.18
C MET A 743 11.75 5.28 -0.48
N ASP A 744 11.72 6.55 -0.07
CA ASP A 744 12.58 7.58 -0.63
C ASP A 744 14.02 7.37 -0.15
N ASN A 745 14.97 7.55 -1.07
CA ASN A 745 16.40 7.54 -0.79
C ASN A 745 16.92 6.28 -0.05
N ILE A 746 17.26 5.24 -0.79
CA ILE A 746 17.86 4.01 -0.26
C ILE A 746 19.39 4.05 -0.17
N THR A 747 20.04 5.22 -0.37
CA THR A 747 21.51 5.33 -0.27
C THR A 747 22.11 4.84 1.05
N PRO A 748 21.42 4.86 2.22
CA PRO A 748 21.94 4.22 3.41
C PRO A 748 22.19 2.72 3.23
N ILE A 749 21.32 2.01 2.51
CA ILE A 749 21.48 0.57 2.21
C ILE A 749 22.76 0.32 1.42
N HIS A 750 23.07 1.18 0.46
CA HIS A 750 24.25 1.06 -0.40
C HIS A 750 25.58 1.25 0.35
N GLN A 751 25.53 1.87 1.53
CA GLN A 751 26.67 2.29 2.35
C GLN A 751 26.73 1.58 3.73
N ILE A 752 25.87 0.59 3.99
CA ILE A 752 25.84 -0.14 5.28
C ILE A 752 27.22 -0.73 5.64
N ALA A 753 27.93 -1.27 4.66
CA ALA A 753 29.25 -1.85 4.89
C ALA A 753 30.26 -0.79 5.38
N ASP A 754 30.17 0.44 4.88
CA ASP A 754 31.04 1.55 5.28
C ASP A 754 30.69 2.03 6.70
N ALA A 755 29.39 2.13 7.00
CA ALA A 755 28.89 2.46 8.33
C ALA A 755 29.28 1.40 9.39
N LYS A 756 29.22 0.10 9.05
CA LYS A 756 29.65 -0.99 9.95
C LYS A 756 31.15 -0.94 10.26
N ASN A 757 31.94 -0.40 9.35
CA ASN A 757 33.39 -0.31 9.48
C ASN A 757 33.86 1.02 10.10
N SER A 758 32.95 1.95 10.44
CA SER A 758 33.32 3.23 11.05
C SER A 758 33.64 3.08 12.55
N ASN A 759 34.66 3.81 13.02
CA ASN A 759 35.05 3.85 14.44
C ASN A 759 34.32 4.99 15.18
N GLY A 760 33.00 5.06 15.05
CA GLY A 760 32.16 6.14 15.61
C GLY A 760 30.93 6.43 14.76
N PRO A 761 30.19 7.52 15.05
CA PRO A 761 29.11 7.99 14.20
C PRO A 761 29.55 8.11 12.74
N PHE A 762 28.66 7.85 11.79
CA PHE A 762 28.97 7.81 10.37
C PHE A 762 28.00 8.71 9.58
N LEU A 763 28.54 9.57 8.72
CA LEU A 763 27.76 10.41 7.82
C LEU A 763 27.69 9.76 6.44
N TYR A 764 26.47 9.40 6.02
CA TYR A 764 26.23 8.84 4.70
C TYR A 764 26.37 9.93 3.64
N GLU A 765 26.85 9.55 2.45
CA GLU A 765 26.80 10.41 1.28
C GLU A 765 25.33 10.68 0.91
N PRO A 766 24.86 11.94 0.96
CA PRO A 766 23.48 12.28 0.61
C PRO A 766 23.29 12.33 -0.90
N LYS A 767 22.07 12.03 -1.34
CA LYS A 767 21.65 12.19 -2.74
C LYS A 767 21.47 13.67 -3.08
N ASP A 768 21.80 14.05 -4.31
CA ASP A 768 21.50 15.39 -4.83
C ASP A 768 20.02 15.75 -4.68
N ALA A 769 19.75 16.99 -4.29
CA ALA A 769 18.38 17.49 -4.14
C ALA A 769 17.96 18.32 -5.36
N ILE A 770 16.65 18.44 -5.56
CA ILE A 770 16.07 19.34 -6.54
C ILE A 770 15.30 20.43 -5.80
N ARG A 771 15.61 21.67 -6.14
CA ARG A 771 14.89 22.84 -5.68
C ARG A 771 13.49 22.83 -6.28
N TYR A 772 12.51 22.41 -5.50
CA TYR A 772 11.18 22.08 -5.97
C TYR A 772 10.11 22.77 -5.11
N TYR A 773 9.01 23.23 -5.70
CA TYR A 773 7.97 23.99 -5.00
C TYR A 773 6.64 23.24 -4.97
N TYR A 774 6.29 22.72 -3.80
CA TYR A 774 4.94 22.26 -3.48
C TYR A 774 4.70 22.29 -1.98
N ARG A 775 3.44 22.07 -1.59
CA ARG A 775 3.06 21.90 -0.19
C ARG A 775 2.88 20.41 0.11
N GLY A 776 3.76 19.87 0.96
CA GLY A 776 3.58 18.53 1.51
C GLY A 776 2.30 18.40 2.34
N ASN A 777 1.90 17.19 2.64
CA ASN A 777 0.72 16.89 3.45
C ASN A 777 1.08 16.05 4.69
N SER A 778 0.08 15.69 5.49
CA SER A 778 0.33 14.86 6.68
C SER A 778 0.77 13.45 6.26
N GLU A 779 1.72 12.86 6.99
CA GLU A 779 2.16 11.47 6.83
C GLU A 779 1.00 10.44 6.90
N ARG A 780 -0.11 10.81 7.56
CA ARG A 780 -1.31 9.96 7.65
C ARG A 780 -2.20 10.04 6.40
N SER A 781 -1.91 10.96 5.48
CA SER A 781 -2.68 11.14 4.26
C SER A 781 -2.30 10.06 3.24
N THR A 782 -3.25 9.70 2.39
CA THR A 782 -2.97 8.94 1.17
C THR A 782 -3.57 9.72 0.00
N PRO A 783 -2.79 10.07 -1.04
CA PRO A 783 -1.33 9.95 -1.14
C PRO A 783 -0.58 10.77 -0.07
N HIS A 784 0.56 10.26 0.42
CA HIS A 784 1.50 11.02 1.23
C HIS A 784 2.59 11.63 0.34
N TYR A 785 2.69 12.96 0.39
CA TYR A 785 3.76 13.72 -0.23
C TYR A 785 4.54 14.47 0.86
N PRO A 786 5.83 14.15 1.08
CA PRO A 786 6.63 14.74 2.16
C PRO A 786 6.84 16.23 1.91
N SER A 787 7.39 16.96 2.88
CA SER A 787 7.83 18.33 2.60
C SER A 787 9.08 18.33 1.72
N VAL A 788 9.32 19.42 1.00
CA VAL A 788 10.54 19.58 0.21
C VAL A 788 11.73 19.67 1.16
N ALA A 789 12.62 18.68 1.11
CA ALA A 789 13.82 18.62 1.92
C ALA A 789 14.90 17.75 1.26
N LEU A 790 16.16 18.02 1.63
CA LEU A 790 17.27 17.09 1.46
C LEU A 790 17.30 16.12 2.64
N ALA A 791 17.27 14.82 2.35
CA ALA A 791 17.51 13.79 3.36
C ALA A 791 19.03 13.64 3.60
N VAL A 792 19.46 13.93 4.82
CA VAL A 792 20.81 13.70 5.32
C VAL A 792 20.75 12.54 6.31
N ASP A 793 21.34 11.42 5.94
CA ASP A 793 21.36 10.23 6.77
C ASP A 793 22.66 10.14 7.58
N TYR A 794 22.57 9.72 8.83
CA TYR A 794 23.75 9.44 9.67
C TYR A 794 23.47 8.27 10.63
N PHE A 795 24.51 7.52 10.97
CA PHE A 795 24.42 6.40 11.90
C PHE A 795 25.12 6.74 13.21
N VAL A 796 24.51 6.33 14.33
CA VAL A 796 25.08 6.46 15.67
C VAL A 796 25.28 5.06 16.25
N PRO A 797 26.53 4.66 16.59
CA PRO A 797 26.79 3.34 17.16
C PRO A 797 26.27 3.23 18.59
N GLU A 798 25.99 2.01 19.02
CA GLU A 798 25.65 1.73 20.41
C GLU A 798 26.74 2.19 21.38
N GLY A 799 26.33 2.81 22.48
CA GLY A 799 27.24 3.32 23.51
C GLY A 799 27.90 4.67 23.20
N TYR A 800 27.63 5.27 22.04
CA TYR A 800 28.05 6.65 21.77
C TYR A 800 27.32 7.65 22.68
N SER A 801 28.08 8.56 23.30
CA SER A 801 27.54 9.60 24.19
C SER A 801 28.18 10.97 23.97
N GLY A 802 28.95 11.13 22.89
CA GLY A 802 29.57 12.41 22.54
C GLY A 802 28.57 13.41 21.96
N GLU A 803 29.00 14.66 21.86
CA GLU A 803 28.23 15.69 21.17
C GLU A 803 28.41 15.57 19.66
N MET A 804 27.32 15.74 18.91
CA MET A 804 27.32 15.72 17.45
C MET A 804 26.80 17.05 16.93
N THR A 805 27.50 17.61 15.97
CA THR A 805 27.06 18.82 15.24
C THR A 805 26.99 18.51 13.75
N LEU A 806 25.86 18.83 13.13
CA LEU A 806 25.65 18.74 11.68
C LEU A 806 25.63 20.14 11.09
N GLU A 807 26.51 20.43 10.14
CA GLU A 807 26.61 21.73 9.47
C GLU A 807 26.35 21.59 7.98
N ILE A 808 25.62 22.55 7.40
CA ILE A 808 25.48 22.70 5.95
C ILE A 808 26.33 23.88 5.51
N VAL A 809 27.20 23.66 4.53
CA VAL A 809 28.21 24.62 4.07
C VAL A 809 28.03 24.87 2.59
N ASN A 810 28.12 26.13 2.15
CA ASN A 810 28.11 26.46 0.72
C ASN A 810 29.49 26.27 0.06
N LYS A 811 29.54 26.41 -1.27
CA LYS A 811 30.78 26.37 -2.06
C LYS A 811 31.89 27.34 -1.62
N ASN A 812 31.57 28.42 -0.91
CA ASN A 812 32.54 29.40 -0.42
C ASN A 812 33.13 29.03 0.95
N GLY A 813 32.67 27.93 1.56
CA GLY A 813 33.06 27.52 2.91
C GLY A 813 32.25 28.19 4.02
N GLU A 814 31.18 28.92 3.69
CA GLU A 814 30.31 29.58 4.65
C GLU A 814 29.27 28.59 5.19
N VAL A 815 29.13 28.52 6.51
CA VAL A 815 28.10 27.71 7.18
C VAL A 815 26.74 28.38 7.01
N ILE A 816 25.81 27.68 6.37
CA ILE A 816 24.43 28.13 6.15
C ILE A 816 23.58 27.87 7.39
N ARG A 817 23.69 26.66 7.95
CA ARG A 817 22.99 26.21 9.16
C ARG A 817 23.84 25.19 9.92
N SER A 818 23.65 25.16 11.24
CA SER A 818 24.26 24.19 12.16
C SER A 818 23.17 23.62 13.08
N TYR A 819 23.33 22.35 13.47
CA TYR A 819 22.41 21.61 14.33
C TYR A 819 23.22 20.78 15.33
N THR A 820 22.84 20.73 16.62
CA THR A 820 23.56 19.96 17.66
C THR A 820 22.66 18.91 18.35
N SER A 821 23.29 17.85 18.91
CA SER A 821 22.62 16.78 19.66
C SER A 821 22.35 17.09 21.13
N GLN A 822 23.11 18.00 21.76
CA GLN A 822 22.84 18.47 23.12
C GLN A 822 21.91 19.68 23.09
N GLN A 823 20.83 19.66 23.88
CA GLN A 823 20.10 20.88 24.17
C GLN A 823 19.76 20.95 25.66
N GLN A 824 20.59 21.67 26.40
CA GLN A 824 20.10 22.48 27.51
C GLN A 824 19.95 23.89 26.94
N ALA A 825 18.82 24.56 27.18
CA ALA A 825 18.65 25.95 26.80
C ALA A 825 19.65 26.83 27.56
N SER A 826 20.84 27.04 27.00
CA SER A 826 21.76 28.08 27.43
C SER A 826 22.18 28.89 26.22
N SER A 827 21.67 30.11 26.15
CA SER A 827 22.29 31.18 25.39
C SER A 827 23.64 31.48 26.05
N SER A 828 24.72 30.89 25.54
CA SER A 828 26.06 31.43 25.75
C SER A 828 26.39 32.30 24.54
N GLU A 829 26.35 33.61 24.76
CA GLU A 829 27.04 34.58 23.90
C GLU A 829 28.54 34.35 24.08
N GLU A 830 29.16 33.57 23.21
CA GLU A 830 30.61 33.55 23.12
C GLU A 830 31.03 33.87 21.68
N THR A 831 31.54 35.09 21.52
CA THR A 831 32.09 35.61 20.27
C THR A 831 33.38 34.85 19.96
N ASP A 832 33.39 34.00 18.93
CA ASP A 832 34.65 33.58 18.33
C ASP A 832 35.26 34.78 17.59
N MET A 833 36.27 35.38 18.22
CA MET A 833 37.01 36.54 17.73
C MET A 833 37.79 36.27 16.44
N ALA A 834 37.82 35.03 15.91
CA ALA A 834 38.47 34.69 14.66
C ALA A 834 37.55 34.75 13.42
N THR A 835 36.22 34.61 13.58
CA THR A 835 35.32 34.36 12.43
C THR A 835 34.16 35.35 12.27
N ASN A 836 33.85 36.17 13.29
CA ASN A 836 32.87 37.27 13.21
C ASN A 836 31.45 36.86 12.75
N PHE A 837 31.06 35.59 12.90
CA PHE A 837 29.71 35.09 12.60
C PHE A 837 28.82 35.02 13.85
N TYR A 838 27.57 35.47 13.74
CA TYR A 838 26.52 35.31 14.76
C TYR A 838 25.84 33.95 14.59
N PHE A 839 25.89 33.11 15.63
CA PHE A 839 25.23 31.81 15.65
C PHE A 839 24.05 31.82 16.62
N GLN A 840 22.87 31.47 16.13
CA GLN A 840 21.74 31.12 17.01
C GLN A 840 21.08 29.83 16.52
N ASP A 841 21.29 28.76 17.30
CA ASP A 841 20.74 27.42 17.07
C ASP A 841 19.22 27.44 17.09
N PHE A 842 18.56 26.98 16.02
CA PHE A 842 17.13 26.66 16.08
C PHE A 842 16.68 25.46 15.22
N GLN A 843 16.04 24.54 15.95
CA GLN A 843 14.80 23.80 15.65
C GLN A 843 14.79 22.40 15.04
N SER A 844 15.91 21.69 15.07
CA SER A 844 15.88 20.22 15.01
C SER A 844 17.03 19.68 15.83
N LYS A 845 16.70 19.08 16.98
CA LYS A 845 17.67 18.32 17.78
C LYS A 845 18.15 17.15 16.92
N LEU A 846 19.46 17.03 16.73
CA LEU A 846 20.01 15.80 16.16
C LEU A 846 19.77 14.67 17.16
N ASP A 847 19.14 13.60 16.69
CA ASP A 847 18.98 12.41 17.50
C ASP A 847 20.37 11.76 17.69
N SER A 848 20.69 11.44 18.94
CA SER A 848 21.95 10.82 19.36
C SER A 848 21.73 9.42 19.94
N THR A 849 20.54 8.86 19.81
CA THR A 849 20.26 7.47 20.16
C THR A 849 20.95 6.54 19.17
N ALA A 850 21.27 5.31 19.57
CA ALA A 850 21.89 4.35 18.68
C ALA A 850 20.94 3.98 17.53
N GLY A 851 21.43 3.98 16.29
CA GLY A 851 20.58 3.79 15.11
C GLY A 851 21.01 4.58 13.88
N LEU A 852 20.50 4.16 12.72
CA LEU A 852 20.35 5.03 11.55
C LEU A 852 19.36 6.16 11.89
N HIS A 853 19.68 7.39 11.50
CA HIS A 853 18.82 8.57 11.60
C HIS A 853 18.74 9.29 10.26
N ARG A 854 17.58 9.85 9.97
CA ARG A 854 17.33 10.69 8.79
C ARG A 854 16.99 12.10 9.24
N PHE A 855 17.83 13.05 8.85
CA PHE A 855 17.65 14.47 9.09
C PHE A 855 17.18 15.16 7.81
N GLU A 856 16.08 15.91 7.88
CA GLU A 856 15.55 16.64 6.72
C GLU A 856 15.95 18.12 6.79
N TRP A 857 16.83 18.55 5.88
CA TRP A 857 17.14 19.96 5.69
C TRP A 857 16.19 20.56 4.64
N ASP A 858 15.42 21.58 5.02
CA ASP A 858 14.46 22.27 4.15
C ASP A 858 15.09 23.09 3.01
N MET A 859 16.41 22.99 2.84
CA MET A 859 17.22 23.68 1.84
C MET A 859 17.14 25.20 1.94
N LYS A 860 16.93 25.78 3.13
CA LYS A 860 16.77 27.23 3.29
C LYS A 860 17.90 27.90 4.07
N TYR A 861 18.22 29.12 3.63
CA TYR A 861 18.96 30.09 4.44
C TYR A 861 18.20 30.45 5.73
N PRO A 862 18.87 31.02 6.73
CA PRO A 862 18.21 31.69 7.85
C PRO A 862 17.23 32.77 7.38
N GLY A 863 16.06 32.83 8.02
CA GLY A 863 15.08 33.89 7.80
C GLY A 863 15.36 35.14 8.64
N PRO A 864 14.41 36.08 8.73
CA PRO A 864 14.61 37.29 9.52
C PRO A 864 14.58 37.03 11.02
N TRP A 865 15.25 37.89 11.79
CA TRP A 865 15.12 37.91 13.25
C TRP A 865 13.65 38.10 13.67
N ASP A 866 13.29 37.58 14.84
CA ASP A 866 11.98 37.79 15.46
C ASP A 866 12.11 37.74 16.98
N GLU A 867 11.29 38.51 17.71
CA GLU A 867 11.26 38.42 19.17
C GLU A 867 10.77 37.05 19.65
N ASN A 868 9.89 36.43 18.86
CA ASN A 868 9.40 35.10 19.13
C ASN A 868 10.43 34.08 18.64
N LYS A 869 11.19 33.54 19.60
CA LYS A 869 12.20 32.49 19.39
C LYS A 869 11.69 31.27 18.60
N ARG A 870 10.37 31.04 18.53
CA ARG A 870 9.81 29.95 17.73
C ARG A 870 9.84 30.21 16.24
N ILE A 871 9.90 31.46 15.79
CA ILE A 871 9.87 31.86 14.38
C ILE A 871 11.07 32.71 13.95
N ALA A 872 11.91 33.14 14.91
CA ALA A 872 13.17 33.82 14.64
C ALA A 872 14.07 32.97 13.72
N TYR A 873 14.62 33.59 12.67
CA TYR A 873 15.48 32.96 11.67
C TYR A 873 14.85 31.79 10.92
N GLN A 874 13.53 31.64 10.99
CA GLN A 874 12.77 30.71 10.17
C GLN A 874 12.27 31.37 8.89
N ARG A 875 11.92 30.54 7.91
CA ARG A 875 11.32 30.98 6.64
C ARG A 875 12.28 31.86 5.82
N GLY A 876 13.55 31.49 5.70
CA GLY A 876 14.44 32.10 4.70
C GLY A 876 14.18 31.57 3.28
N PRO A 877 14.83 32.15 2.26
CA PRO A 877 14.75 31.65 0.89
C PRO A 877 15.41 30.26 0.81
N MET A 878 14.92 29.42 -0.09
CA MET A 878 15.67 28.23 -0.48
C MET A 878 17.04 28.65 -1.06
N VAL A 879 18.04 27.79 -0.93
CA VAL A 879 19.37 28.01 -1.50
C VAL A 879 19.35 27.97 -3.02
N GLU A 880 20.19 28.78 -3.66
CA GLU A 880 20.37 28.73 -5.11
C GLU A 880 20.91 27.37 -5.57
N PRO A 881 20.66 26.97 -6.83
CA PRO A 881 21.28 25.77 -7.38
C PRO A 881 22.82 25.88 -7.38
N GLY A 882 23.48 24.84 -6.89
CA GLY A 882 24.93 24.79 -6.74
C GLY A 882 25.41 23.67 -5.83
N GLU A 883 26.72 23.68 -5.57
CA GLU A 883 27.42 22.70 -4.73
C GLU A 883 27.41 23.10 -3.25
N PHE A 884 27.12 22.12 -2.40
CA PHE A 884 27.08 22.25 -0.95
C PHE A 884 27.84 21.10 -0.30
N THR A 885 28.12 21.23 0.98
CA THR A 885 28.76 20.19 1.78
C THR A 885 28.04 20.06 3.10
N VAL A 886 27.70 18.83 3.49
CA VAL A 886 27.25 18.52 4.84
C VAL A 886 28.43 18.01 5.66
N ARG A 887 28.61 18.55 6.87
CA ARG A 887 29.65 18.12 7.82
C ARG A 887 29.02 17.54 9.07
N LEU A 888 29.48 16.37 9.50
CA LEU A 888 29.17 15.80 10.81
C LEU A 888 30.42 15.87 11.68
N ILE A 889 30.33 16.62 12.78
CA ILE A 889 31.41 16.88 13.73
C ILE A 889 31.12 16.08 15.00
N THR A 890 32.06 15.23 15.41
CA THR A 890 31.95 14.36 16.59
C THR A 890 33.30 14.22 17.28
N ASP A 891 33.42 14.56 18.56
CA ASP A 891 34.62 14.34 19.39
C ASP A 891 35.97 14.68 18.69
N GLY A 892 36.01 15.80 17.96
CA GLY A 892 37.20 16.27 17.23
C GLY A 892 37.42 15.68 15.83
N ASN A 893 36.55 14.76 15.38
CA ASN A 893 36.51 14.26 14.00
C ASN A 893 35.48 15.04 13.17
N ILE A 894 35.80 15.30 11.90
CA ILE A 894 34.90 15.94 10.95
C ILE A 894 34.76 15.00 9.74
N GLN A 895 33.55 14.53 9.50
CA GLN A 895 33.16 13.87 8.25
C GLN A 895 32.49 14.89 7.36
N ALA A 896 32.79 14.90 6.07
CA ALA A 896 32.21 15.83 5.11
C ALA A 896 31.78 15.07 3.85
N GLN A 897 30.57 15.34 3.40
CA GLN A 897 30.02 14.77 2.16
C GLN A 897 29.48 15.91 1.28
N GLY A 898 29.83 15.88 -0.01
CA GLY A 898 29.36 16.86 -1.00
C GLY A 898 28.00 16.46 -1.56
N PHE A 899 27.21 17.45 -1.98
CA PHE A 899 25.98 17.25 -2.75
C PHE A 899 25.62 18.50 -3.56
N ALA A 900 24.86 18.31 -4.63
CA ALA A 900 24.31 19.40 -5.41
C ALA A 900 22.84 19.65 -5.07
N VAL A 901 22.46 20.94 -5.08
CA VAL A 901 21.06 21.35 -5.22
C VAL A 901 20.86 21.76 -6.68
N ASN A 902 20.03 21.02 -7.39
CA ASN A 902 19.74 21.25 -8.80
C ASN A 902 18.47 22.09 -8.99
N ALA A 903 18.41 22.88 -10.07
CA ALA A 903 17.18 23.55 -10.47
C ALA A 903 16.10 22.53 -10.88
N ASP A 904 14.82 22.87 -10.72
CA ASP A 904 13.74 22.04 -11.25
C ASP A 904 13.90 21.91 -12.78
N PRO A 905 14.11 20.69 -13.31
CA PRO A 905 14.40 20.47 -14.73
C PRO A 905 13.23 20.80 -15.66
N ARG A 906 12.05 21.11 -15.11
CA ARG A 906 10.86 21.55 -15.87
C ARG A 906 10.83 23.06 -16.13
N LEU A 907 11.71 23.84 -15.49
CA LEU A 907 11.70 25.29 -15.65
C LEU A 907 12.17 25.70 -17.04
N GLU A 908 11.31 26.41 -17.78
CA GLU A 908 11.67 27.05 -19.04
C GLU A 908 11.86 28.56 -18.84
N GLY A 909 12.95 29.11 -19.37
CA GLY A 909 13.19 30.56 -19.40
C GLY A 909 13.68 31.21 -18.10
N VAL A 910 14.04 30.41 -17.08
CA VAL A 910 14.68 30.88 -15.84
C VAL A 910 16.12 30.35 -15.78
N SER A 911 17.10 31.25 -15.75
CA SER A 911 18.51 30.87 -15.68
C SER A 911 19.04 30.75 -14.26
N GLN A 912 20.18 30.08 -14.07
CA GLN A 912 20.86 30.03 -12.76
C GLN A 912 21.15 31.44 -12.22
N SER A 913 21.56 32.37 -13.09
CA SER A 913 21.82 33.77 -12.71
C SER A 913 20.56 34.50 -12.24
N ASP A 914 19.39 34.16 -12.78
CA ASP A 914 18.11 34.69 -12.31
C ASP A 914 17.79 34.22 -10.89
N LEU A 915 18.05 32.94 -10.59
CA LEU A 915 17.86 32.35 -9.26
C LEU A 915 18.85 32.90 -8.23
N GLU A 916 20.11 33.07 -8.61
CA GLU A 916 21.12 33.75 -7.78
C GLU A 916 20.69 35.19 -7.46
N SER A 917 20.19 35.92 -8.46
CA SER A 917 19.69 37.29 -8.29
C SER A 917 18.46 37.35 -7.39
N GLN A 918 17.58 36.34 -7.49
CA GLN A 918 16.40 36.19 -6.64
C GLN A 918 16.78 35.95 -5.19
N VAL A 919 17.65 34.98 -4.92
CA VAL A 919 18.13 34.69 -3.57
C VAL A 919 18.88 35.89 -2.98
N ALA A 920 19.72 36.56 -3.77
CA ALA A 920 20.44 37.76 -3.34
C ALA A 920 19.49 38.89 -2.91
N LEU A 921 18.47 39.21 -3.71
CA LEU A 921 17.48 40.24 -3.36
C LEU A 921 16.67 39.84 -2.12
N VAL A 922 16.27 38.58 -1.99
CA VAL A 922 15.53 38.12 -0.81
C VAL A 922 16.38 38.21 0.46
N LYS A 923 17.66 37.89 0.40
CA LYS A 923 18.59 38.06 1.53
C LYS A 923 18.68 39.53 1.96
N GLN A 924 18.81 40.45 1.01
CA GLN A 924 18.80 41.90 1.30
C GLN A 924 17.50 42.34 1.99
N ILE A 925 16.35 41.82 1.55
CA ILE A 925 15.06 42.11 2.21
C ILE A 925 15.01 41.53 3.63
N ILE A 926 15.57 40.34 3.85
CA ILE A 926 15.63 39.70 5.18
C ILE A 926 16.52 40.47 6.15
N ASP A 927 17.67 40.96 5.68
CA ASP A 927 18.59 41.75 6.49
C ASP A 927 17.90 43.04 6.94
N LEU A 928 17.26 43.74 6.01
CA LEU A 928 16.46 44.93 6.29
C LEU A 928 15.26 44.63 7.21
N GLU A 929 14.53 43.52 7.00
CA GLU A 929 13.42 43.09 7.87
C GLU A 929 13.92 42.84 9.30
N SER A 930 15.08 42.20 9.45
CA SER A 930 15.70 41.91 10.75
C SER A 930 16.13 43.19 11.47
N GLU A 931 16.80 44.11 10.77
CA GLU A 931 17.21 45.41 11.29
C GLU A 931 15.99 46.19 11.81
N VAL A 932 14.93 46.28 10.99
CA VAL A 932 13.70 47.01 11.33
C VAL A 932 13.00 46.37 12.54
N LYS A 933 12.94 45.04 12.61
CA LYS A 933 12.32 44.33 13.75
C LYS A 933 13.12 44.49 15.04
N LYS A 934 14.46 44.34 14.99
CA LYS A 934 15.34 44.57 16.15
C LYS A 934 15.18 45.99 16.68
N ALA A 935 15.14 46.98 15.78
CA ALA A 935 14.91 48.37 16.16
C ALA A 935 13.51 48.62 16.72
N SER A 936 12.47 47.98 16.16
CA SER A 936 11.11 48.05 16.69
C SER A 936 11.04 47.50 18.12
N LYS A 937 11.71 46.37 18.38
CA LYS A 937 11.80 45.80 19.73
C LYS A 937 12.53 46.74 20.70
N LEU A 938 13.65 47.33 20.27
CA LEU A 938 14.38 48.31 21.07
C LEU A 938 13.49 49.52 21.41
N ILE A 939 12.72 50.02 20.44
CA ILE A 939 11.76 51.13 20.66
C ILE A 939 10.72 50.74 21.71
N GLU A 940 10.14 49.55 21.65
CA GLU A 940 9.17 49.07 22.64
C GLU A 940 9.77 48.99 24.05
N ASP A 941 10.98 48.46 24.18
CA ASP A 941 11.67 48.35 25.46
C ASP A 941 11.98 49.74 26.06
N GLN A 942 12.39 50.71 25.22
CA GLN A 942 12.60 52.10 25.65
C GLN A 942 11.29 52.82 26.00
N GLN A 943 10.22 52.61 25.22
CA GLN A 943 8.89 53.12 25.57
C GLN A 943 8.42 52.55 26.92
N GLY A 944 8.75 51.29 27.22
CA GLY A 944 8.52 50.67 28.52
C GLY A 944 9.21 51.41 29.67
N LYS A 945 10.51 51.71 29.52
CA LYS A 945 11.31 52.43 30.52
C LYS A 945 10.83 53.88 30.74
N LEU A 946 10.44 54.58 29.67
CA LEU A 946 10.04 55.99 29.71
C LEU A 946 8.60 56.22 30.21
N LYS A 947 7.76 55.17 30.31
CA LYS A 947 6.37 55.29 30.78
C LYS A 947 6.24 55.74 32.23
N GLU A 948 7.25 55.49 33.06
CA GLU A 948 7.24 55.80 34.50
C GLU A 948 7.90 57.16 34.82
N ASP A 949 8.52 57.82 33.84
CA ASP A 949 9.20 59.12 34.00
C ASP A 949 8.27 60.27 33.55
N GLU A 950 7.74 61.03 34.51
CA GLU A 950 6.86 62.18 34.24
C GLU A 950 7.59 63.45 33.78
N SER A 951 8.91 63.40 33.58
CA SER A 951 9.65 64.56 33.08
C SER A 951 9.21 64.93 31.67
N LYS A 952 9.14 66.24 31.40
CA LYS A 952 8.76 66.77 30.08
C LYS A 952 9.67 66.24 28.95
N LYS A 953 10.93 65.94 29.26
CA LYS A 953 11.88 65.33 28.33
C LYS A 953 11.47 63.90 27.98
N ALA A 954 11.23 63.06 28.98
CA ALA A 954 10.82 61.67 28.79
C ALA A 954 9.47 61.55 28.06
N GLN A 955 8.52 62.45 28.31
CA GLN A 955 7.24 62.47 27.60
C GLN A 955 7.38 62.82 26.11
N LEU A 956 8.22 63.81 25.77
CA LEU A 956 8.51 64.16 24.38
C LEU A 956 9.24 63.03 23.64
N GLU A 957 10.15 62.36 24.33
CA GLU A 957 10.86 61.18 23.82
C GLU A 957 9.89 60.02 23.56
N LEU A 958 9.01 59.73 24.52
CA LEU A 958 7.98 58.71 24.41
C LEU A 958 7.00 58.96 23.25
N GLU A 959 6.58 60.20 23.03
CA GLU A 959 5.74 60.58 21.88
C GLU A 959 6.47 60.38 20.54
N GLY A 960 7.74 60.77 20.47
CA GLY A 960 8.58 60.55 19.29
C GLY A 960 8.75 59.06 18.97
N LEU A 961 9.05 58.24 19.99
CA LEU A 961 9.17 56.79 19.86
C LEU A 961 7.85 56.15 19.40
N LYS A 962 6.70 56.58 19.92
CA LYS A 962 5.37 56.09 19.47
C LYS A 962 5.08 56.47 18.02
N ALA A 963 5.47 57.67 17.60
CA ALA A 963 5.28 58.14 16.22
C ALA A 963 6.12 57.33 15.21
N VAL A 964 7.31 56.85 15.61
CA VAL A 964 8.10 55.92 14.79
C VAL A 964 7.50 54.51 14.85
N GLN A 965 7.15 54.01 16.03
CA GLN A 965 6.62 52.64 16.19
C GLN A 965 5.36 52.39 15.36
N THR A 966 4.44 53.35 15.29
CA THR A 966 3.22 53.26 14.46
C THR A 966 3.53 53.23 12.96
N GLN A 967 4.74 53.58 12.53
CA GLN A 967 5.21 53.44 11.15
C GLN A 967 5.88 52.10 10.83
N LEU A 968 6.24 51.34 11.86
CA LEU A 968 6.90 50.03 11.74
C LEU A 968 5.89 48.88 11.82
N VAL A 969 5.00 48.93 12.81
CA VAL A 969 4.08 47.84 13.18
C VAL A 969 2.64 48.20 12.79
N ASN A 970 1.89 47.20 12.34
CA ASN A 970 0.47 47.36 12.01
C ASN A 970 -0.37 47.68 13.26
N ALA A 971 -1.44 48.45 13.08
CA ALA A 971 -2.44 48.63 14.13
C ALA A 971 -3.18 47.31 14.42
N ASP A 972 -3.58 47.11 15.68
CA ASP A 972 -4.39 45.96 16.11
C ASP A 972 -5.86 46.14 15.69
N GLN A 973 -6.13 45.91 14.41
CA GLN A 973 -7.46 45.95 13.81
C GLN A 973 -7.54 44.98 12.63
N ILE A 974 -8.76 44.65 12.18
CA ILE A 974 -8.96 43.82 10.99
C ILE A 974 -8.59 44.63 9.74
N TYR A 975 -7.76 44.05 8.87
CA TYR A 975 -7.22 44.71 7.67
C TYR A 975 -6.54 46.07 7.97
N PRO A 976 -5.51 46.10 8.83
CA PRO A 976 -4.79 47.34 9.11
C PRO A 976 -4.03 47.80 7.86
N GLN A 977 -3.75 49.09 7.77
CA GLN A 977 -2.80 49.57 6.76
C GLN A 977 -1.45 48.88 6.99
N PRO A 978 -0.87 48.19 5.99
CA PRO A 978 0.42 47.55 6.15
C PRO A 978 1.53 48.58 6.38
N MET A 979 2.24 48.45 7.49
CA MET A 979 3.38 49.29 7.86
C MET A 979 4.70 48.62 7.43
N LEU A 980 5.85 49.23 7.74
CA LEU A 980 7.13 48.86 7.12
C LEU A 980 7.45 47.36 7.23
N ILE A 981 7.28 46.75 8.41
CA ILE A 981 7.55 45.32 8.63
C ILE A 981 6.64 44.46 7.74
N ALA A 982 5.34 44.74 7.72
CA ALA A 982 4.38 43.99 6.92
C ALA A 982 4.63 44.16 5.41
N GLN A 983 5.11 45.33 4.97
CA GLN A 983 5.46 45.58 3.57
C GLN A 983 6.73 44.83 3.14
N LEU A 984 7.75 44.74 4.00
CA LEU A 984 8.95 43.93 3.75
C LEU A 984 8.61 42.45 3.67
N GLN A 985 7.79 41.96 4.61
CA GLN A 985 7.27 40.58 4.59
C GLN A 985 6.48 40.28 3.31
N TYR A 986 5.65 41.22 2.86
CA TYR A 986 4.89 41.06 1.64
C TYR A 986 5.80 41.00 0.41
N LEU A 987 6.76 41.94 0.28
CA LEU A 987 7.73 41.96 -0.82
C LEU A 987 8.54 40.66 -0.88
N ARG A 988 9.02 40.17 0.27
CA ARG A 988 9.69 38.87 0.38
C ARG A 988 8.80 37.73 -0.11
N SER A 989 7.55 37.68 0.37
CA SER A 989 6.59 36.64 -0.03
C SER A 989 6.24 36.65 -1.53
N MET A 990 6.38 37.78 -2.22
CA MET A 990 6.19 37.87 -3.67
C MET A 990 7.33 37.18 -4.42
N LEU A 991 8.54 37.24 -3.87
CA LEU A 991 9.72 36.66 -4.48
C LEU A 991 9.88 35.17 -4.15
N GLU A 992 9.31 34.66 -3.07
CA GLU A 992 9.53 33.27 -2.62
C GLU A 992 8.48 32.25 -3.13
N ARG A 993 7.55 32.64 -4.01
CA ARG A 993 6.43 31.77 -4.45
C ARG A 993 6.76 30.82 -5.60
N ALA A 994 7.78 31.14 -6.38
CA ALA A 994 8.23 30.36 -7.52
C ALA A 994 9.68 30.72 -7.82
N ASP A 995 10.37 29.83 -8.52
CA ASP A 995 11.65 30.15 -9.14
C ASP A 995 11.44 31.09 -10.33
N GLN A 996 12.04 32.27 -10.26
CA GLN A 996 11.78 33.34 -11.22
C GLN A 996 12.92 34.36 -11.25
N ARG A 997 13.01 35.07 -12.39
CA ARG A 997 13.77 36.32 -12.46
C ARG A 997 13.04 37.42 -11.67
N PRO A 998 13.68 38.09 -10.70
CA PRO A 998 13.08 39.23 -10.02
C PRO A 998 12.75 40.35 -11.02
N GLY A 999 11.49 40.83 -10.99
CA GLY A 999 11.06 41.97 -11.79
C GLY A 999 11.67 43.28 -11.29
N LYS A 1000 11.79 44.27 -12.19
CA LYS A 1000 12.30 45.61 -11.84
C LYS A 1000 11.56 46.24 -10.65
N ASP A 1001 10.24 46.10 -10.61
CA ASP A 1001 9.39 46.67 -9.56
C ASP A 1001 9.74 46.13 -8.16
N ALA A 1002 10.27 44.89 -8.05
CA ALA A 1002 10.69 44.35 -6.77
C ALA A 1002 11.95 45.08 -6.24
N TYR A 1003 12.91 45.38 -7.12
CA TYR A 1003 14.08 46.19 -6.78
C TYR A 1003 13.68 47.62 -6.43
N ASP A 1004 12.88 48.27 -7.28
CA ASP A 1004 12.42 49.64 -7.03
C ASP A 1004 11.67 49.73 -5.68
N ARG A 1005 10.85 48.71 -5.38
CA ARG A 1005 10.11 48.64 -4.12
C ARG A 1005 11.02 48.41 -2.91
N TYR A 1006 12.04 47.58 -3.04
CA TYR A 1006 13.05 47.39 -1.99
C TYR A 1006 13.74 48.72 -1.68
N GLU A 1007 14.20 49.45 -2.69
CA GLU A 1007 14.84 50.76 -2.55
C GLU A 1007 13.90 51.78 -1.88
N GLU A 1008 12.62 51.80 -2.24
CA GLU A 1008 11.62 52.65 -1.59
C GLU A 1008 11.46 52.34 -0.09
N LEU A 1009 11.37 51.06 0.26
CA LEU A 1009 11.23 50.61 1.65
C LEU A 1009 12.50 50.87 2.47
N HIS A 1010 13.67 50.67 1.86
CA HIS A 1010 14.97 50.98 2.46
C HIS A 1010 15.10 52.49 2.72
N ALA A 1011 14.79 53.34 1.73
CA ALA A 1011 14.81 54.79 1.91
C ALA A 1011 13.82 55.26 2.99
N LYS A 1012 12.65 54.60 3.11
CA LYS A 1012 11.71 54.86 4.20
C LYS A 1012 12.30 54.50 5.55
N TRP A 1013 13.00 53.38 5.65
CA TRP A 1013 13.71 52.98 6.86
C TRP A 1013 14.83 53.97 7.24
N ASP A 1014 15.65 54.41 6.28
CA ASP A 1014 16.71 55.39 6.51
C ASP A 1014 16.17 56.71 7.08
N LYS A 1015 15.00 57.16 6.60
CA LYS A 1015 14.32 58.33 7.15
C LYS A 1015 13.88 58.11 8.61
N LEU A 1016 13.32 56.95 8.93
CA LEU A 1016 12.89 56.61 10.29
C LEU A 1016 14.08 56.46 11.25
N LYS A 1017 15.21 55.90 10.80
CA LYS A 1017 16.47 55.88 11.54
C LYS A 1017 16.95 57.29 11.88
N ALA A 1018 16.90 58.21 10.91
CA ALA A 1018 17.28 59.60 11.14
C ALA A 1018 16.35 60.31 12.14
N ASP A 1019 15.07 59.95 12.18
CA ASP A 1019 14.12 60.48 13.17
C ASP A 1019 14.37 59.89 14.58
N LEU A 1020 14.70 58.59 14.68
CA LEU A 1020 15.13 57.97 15.95
C LEU A 1020 16.39 58.62 16.53
N ALA A 1021 17.39 58.91 15.68
CA ALA A 1021 18.61 59.59 16.11
C ALA A 1021 18.35 60.99 16.70
N LYS A 1022 17.32 61.71 16.24
CA LYS A 1022 16.93 63.02 16.80
C LYS A 1022 16.23 62.90 18.16
N ILE A 1023 15.64 61.75 18.45
CA ILE A 1023 14.85 61.51 19.67
C ILE A 1023 15.76 61.14 20.87
N GLY A 1024 17.02 60.79 20.63
CA GLY A 1024 18.01 60.57 21.69
C GLY A 1024 18.31 59.10 22.02
N LEU A 1025 17.80 58.16 21.21
CA LEU A 1025 18.38 56.82 21.14
C LEU A 1025 19.83 56.97 20.66
N GLU A 1026 20.79 56.75 21.57
CA GLU A 1026 22.22 56.95 21.29
C GLU A 1026 22.64 56.15 20.05
N GLY A 1027 23.37 56.80 19.14
CA GLY A 1027 23.85 56.18 17.90
C GLY A 1027 24.63 54.89 18.13
N THR A 1028 25.21 54.68 19.32
CA THR A 1028 25.95 53.47 19.70
C THR A 1028 25.08 52.20 19.78
N GLU A 1029 23.80 52.27 20.16
CA GLU A 1029 22.90 51.09 20.24
C GLU A 1029 22.25 50.78 18.88
N LEU A 1030 21.90 51.79 18.09
CA LEU A 1030 21.39 51.63 16.71
C LEU A 1030 22.50 51.22 15.71
N ASP A 1031 23.72 51.78 15.84
CA ASP A 1031 24.89 51.40 15.04
C ASP A 1031 25.38 49.99 15.38
N ARG A 1032 25.08 49.50 16.59
CA ARG A 1032 25.36 48.13 17.01
C ARG A 1032 24.38 47.15 16.35
N ILE A 1033 23.10 47.48 16.28
CA ILE A 1033 22.08 46.70 15.53
C ILE A 1033 22.37 46.61 14.02
N THR A 1034 23.07 47.60 13.45
CA THR A 1034 23.47 47.62 12.02
C THR A 1034 24.83 46.95 11.75
N LYS A 1035 25.63 46.65 12.79
CA LYS A 1035 26.94 45.97 12.68
C LYS A 1035 26.92 44.52 13.20
N GLU A 1036 25.90 44.13 13.96
CA GLU A 1036 25.59 42.77 14.44
C GLU A 1036 24.53 42.08 13.58
#